data_AF-A0A1S9IHN2-F1
#
_entry.id   AF-A0A1S9IHN2-F1
#
_cell.length_a   1.000
_cell.length_b   1.000
_cell.length_c   1.000
_cell.angle_alpha   90.00
_cell.angle_beta   90.00
_cell.angle_gamma   90.00
#
_symmetry.space_group_name_H-M   'P 1'
#
loop_
_entity.id
_entity.type
_entity.pdbx_description
1 polymer ?
#
loop_
_entity_poly.entity_id
_entity_poly.type
_entity_poly.pdbx_seq_one_letter_code
_entity_poly.pdbx_strand_id
1 'polypeptide(L)'
;MKKTIYSCSTLDKCINKACKELGINKEELNYEIIEEKQGFFMKKTTILVNSEEILSNIEKDEDSIEDNKDEIKCNPKTIEIEESISQEDTEVNNGKVKIVKNQVIVTNPKNGGKPAAISPGDNVTVLVDGERIKYRKEVFEENKIEVIFDKVKAQRDLNVKMDNNNMEAYISVVYKPEIKYGLKDVEEKDYLIINSCKIEEKSPPYYTEEEIMEALKEMGIVYGIIEENLKQCTKTNCIELLIAKGKETIDEEDESIEIKFTTDDKEIRLIEDKTGNVDFKSIGSVESVKPGEILAVRKKGKEGQDGIDIKGIVKKHKQGKKIILKPGQGTALRDEDTIEATIEGKPCVKSNIFYVYQVHEVKGDVDISTGNITFVGDVVVQGSVKEGMKVEAGNSVEIKKHVERAEIISKSNLNIGGNIINSNIYGGGEDTLKVMVLNKLEKLKDILTELISAVEEIKRFNLLGEGKKDGEIIKILIENKFKSLTKICIAIMANINRCRNDDKEDELIGIIRKKLIGLGPVHIKNYRELNEIIDIIEEKIQMCKETLSLPVNVNISYCQDSKVQSTGDIYVTGKGEYISKLISNNNIYFTKDGSVARGGHIIAKNEIRCKEVGSEAGVITKLQILQKGHIYVDVAYQNTIFIIGDREYLLETPSKAIHAYLDKKGEITVEKFLL
;
A
#
# COMPACT_ATOMS: atom_id res chain seq x y z
N MET A 1 2.95 -31.59 -10.24
CA MET A 1 2.02 -30.65 -10.90
C MET A 1 2.67 -29.29 -11.13
N LYS A 2 3.43 -29.14 -12.23
CA LYS A 2 3.75 -27.78 -12.74
C LYS A 2 2.51 -27.22 -13.45
N LYS A 3 1.80 -26.32 -12.79
CA LYS A 3 0.71 -25.54 -13.38
C LYS A 3 1.27 -24.18 -13.81
N THR A 4 1.08 -23.81 -15.07
CA THR A 4 1.63 -22.56 -15.63
C THR A 4 0.49 -21.61 -15.96
N ILE A 5 0.60 -20.35 -15.53
CA ILE A 5 -0.46 -19.34 -15.66
C ILE A 5 -0.14 -18.37 -16.80
N TYR A 6 -1.11 -18.13 -17.68
CA TYR A 6 -1.00 -17.18 -18.79
C TYR A 6 -2.10 -16.11 -18.68
N SER A 7 -1.72 -14.83 -18.57
CA SER A 7 -2.64 -13.69 -18.58
C SER A 7 -2.45 -12.82 -19.82
N CYS A 8 -3.52 -12.61 -20.61
CA CYS A 8 -3.54 -11.76 -21.81
C CYS A 8 -4.84 -10.96 -21.90
N SER A 9 -4.99 -10.15 -22.95
CA SER A 9 -6.20 -9.33 -23.17
C SER A 9 -7.41 -10.11 -23.67
N THR A 10 -7.22 -11.31 -24.21
CA THR A 10 -8.27 -12.22 -24.67
C THR A 10 -7.85 -13.67 -24.45
N LEU A 11 -8.83 -14.58 -24.40
CA LEU A 11 -8.60 -16.02 -24.29
C LEU A 11 -7.72 -16.56 -25.42
N ASP A 12 -7.99 -16.18 -26.67
CA ASP A 12 -7.20 -16.60 -27.83
C ASP A 12 -5.72 -16.21 -27.73
N LYS A 13 -5.43 -15.04 -27.16
CA LYS A 13 -4.05 -14.61 -26.93
C LYS A 13 -3.36 -15.44 -25.85
N CYS A 14 -4.08 -15.84 -24.81
CA CYS A 14 -3.55 -16.76 -23.80
C CYS A 14 -3.24 -18.13 -24.39
N ILE A 15 -4.16 -18.69 -25.18
CA ILE A 15 -4.01 -19.99 -25.84
C ILE A 15 -2.84 -19.97 -26.82
N ASN A 16 -2.78 -18.98 -27.71
CA ASN A 16 -1.67 -18.83 -28.67
C ASN A 16 -0.31 -18.73 -27.99
N LYS A 17 -0.24 -17.98 -26.87
CA LYS A 17 0.99 -17.82 -26.11
C LYS A 17 1.42 -19.13 -25.46
N ALA A 18 0.48 -19.85 -24.84
CA ALA A 18 0.74 -21.15 -24.24
C ALA A 18 1.17 -22.20 -25.28
N CYS A 19 0.48 -22.29 -26.42
CA CYS A 19 0.85 -23.20 -27.52
C CYS A 19 2.25 -22.91 -28.08
N LYS A 20 2.61 -21.63 -28.27
CA LYS A 20 3.93 -21.25 -28.78
C LYS A 20 5.04 -21.59 -27.79
N GLU A 21 4.79 -21.44 -26.50
CA GLU A 21 5.78 -21.72 -25.44
C GLU A 21 5.92 -23.22 -25.16
N LEU A 22 4.85 -24.00 -25.33
CA LEU A 22 4.81 -25.44 -25.10
C LEU A 22 5.03 -26.29 -26.37
N GLY A 23 5.05 -25.69 -27.55
CA GLY A 23 5.30 -26.37 -28.83
C GLY A 23 4.17 -27.30 -29.29
N ILE A 24 2.93 -27.08 -28.83
CA ILE A 24 1.77 -27.94 -29.11
C ILE A 24 0.66 -27.21 -29.87
N ASN A 25 -0.19 -27.97 -30.57
CA ASN A 25 -1.33 -27.40 -31.29
C ASN A 25 -2.43 -26.94 -30.32
N LYS A 26 -3.29 -26.03 -30.76
CA LYS A 26 -4.40 -25.50 -29.94
C LYS A 26 -5.36 -26.59 -29.47
N GLU A 27 -5.51 -27.62 -30.27
CA GLU A 27 -6.41 -28.76 -30.03
C GLU A 27 -5.90 -29.69 -28.92
N GLU A 28 -4.60 -29.62 -28.61
CA GLU A 28 -3.91 -30.45 -27.62
C GLU A 28 -3.68 -29.73 -26.29
N LEU A 29 -4.04 -28.44 -26.20
CA LEU A 29 -3.82 -27.61 -25.02
C LEU A 29 -4.95 -27.80 -24.00
N ASN A 30 -4.68 -28.50 -22.91
CA ASN A 30 -5.60 -28.58 -21.77
C ASN A 30 -5.43 -27.39 -20.81
N TYR A 31 -6.46 -26.56 -20.67
CA TYR A 31 -6.42 -25.36 -19.82
C TYR A 31 -7.75 -25.08 -19.10
N GLU A 32 -7.66 -24.35 -17.98
CA GLU A 32 -8.78 -23.87 -17.20
C GLU A 32 -8.76 -22.33 -17.15
N ILE A 33 -9.90 -21.67 -17.35
CA ILE A 33 -9.99 -20.20 -17.24
C ILE A 33 -10.14 -19.82 -15.77
N ILE A 34 -9.17 -19.09 -15.22
CA ILE A 34 -9.14 -18.70 -13.80
C ILE A 34 -9.82 -17.34 -13.57
N GLU A 35 -9.66 -16.40 -14.51
CA GLU A 35 -10.15 -15.04 -14.35
C GLU A 35 -10.50 -14.44 -15.71
N GLU A 36 -11.70 -13.87 -15.83
CA GLU A 36 -12.09 -13.06 -16.98
C GLU A 36 -12.72 -11.75 -16.51
N LYS A 37 -12.03 -10.64 -16.73
CA LYS A 37 -12.48 -9.28 -16.39
C LYS A 37 -12.75 -8.48 -17.66
N GLN A 38 -14.00 -8.06 -17.83
CA GLN A 38 -14.41 -7.13 -18.88
C GLN A 38 -14.79 -5.78 -18.27
N GLY A 39 -13.83 -4.86 -18.19
CA GLY A 39 -14.07 -3.45 -17.83
C GLY A 39 -13.99 -2.54 -19.05
N PHE A 40 -14.59 -1.33 -18.94
CA PHE A 40 -14.66 -0.33 -20.02
C PHE A 40 -13.27 0.14 -20.54
N PHE A 41 -12.20 -0.09 -19.77
CA PHE A 41 -10.82 0.32 -20.11
C PHE A 41 -9.75 -0.79 -20.06
N MET A 42 -10.07 -2.00 -19.58
CA MET A 42 -9.14 -3.14 -19.64
C MET A 42 -9.88 -4.47 -19.76
N LYS A 43 -9.45 -5.28 -20.73
CA LYS A 43 -9.82 -6.69 -20.86
C LYS A 43 -8.64 -7.54 -20.41
N LYS A 44 -8.88 -8.45 -19.46
CA LYS A 44 -7.88 -9.39 -18.97
C LYS A 44 -8.51 -10.77 -18.83
N THR A 45 -7.92 -11.75 -19.49
CA THR A 45 -8.24 -13.17 -19.39
C THR A 45 -7.01 -13.89 -18.85
N THR A 46 -7.19 -14.77 -17.88
CA THR A 46 -6.11 -15.58 -17.30
C THR A 46 -6.48 -17.06 -17.38
N ILE A 47 -5.58 -17.89 -17.92
CA ILE A 47 -5.74 -19.35 -18.00
C ILE A 47 -4.67 -20.08 -17.19
N LEU A 48 -5.02 -21.24 -16.66
CA LEU A 48 -4.13 -22.22 -16.04
C LEU A 48 -3.92 -23.35 -17.02
N VAL A 49 -2.68 -23.66 -17.37
CA VAL A 49 -2.34 -24.81 -18.22
C VAL A 49 -1.70 -25.89 -17.35
N ASN A 50 -2.19 -27.12 -17.45
CA ASN A 50 -1.66 -28.25 -16.70
C ASN A 50 -0.61 -28.97 -17.55
N SER A 51 0.68 -28.79 -17.23
CA SER A 51 1.78 -29.21 -18.12
C SER A 51 2.19 -30.68 -18.01
N GLU A 52 1.49 -31.52 -17.24
CA GLU A 52 1.84 -32.93 -17.02
C GLU A 52 1.11 -33.93 -17.95
N GLU A 53 0.03 -33.55 -18.64
CA GLU A 53 -0.67 -34.46 -19.60
C GLU A 53 -0.02 -34.50 -20.99
N ILE A 54 0.89 -33.58 -21.30
CA ILE A 54 1.49 -33.44 -22.65
C ILE A 54 2.75 -34.32 -22.79
N LEU A 55 3.51 -34.52 -21.71
CA LEU A 55 4.72 -35.34 -21.70
C LEU A 55 4.41 -36.86 -21.76
N SER A 56 3.26 -37.30 -21.24
CA SER A 56 2.87 -38.71 -21.28
C SER A 56 2.41 -39.22 -22.64
N ASN A 57 2.19 -38.33 -23.62
CA ASN A 57 1.81 -38.69 -24.98
C ASN A 57 3.03 -38.77 -25.93
N ILE A 58 4.18 -38.20 -25.54
CA ILE A 58 5.43 -38.32 -26.31
C ILE A 58 6.15 -39.63 -25.96
N GLU A 59 6.04 -40.12 -24.72
CA GLU A 59 6.69 -41.37 -24.27
C GLU A 59 5.90 -42.66 -24.59
N LYS A 60 4.74 -42.58 -25.24
CA LYS A 60 3.93 -43.77 -25.58
C LYS A 60 4.03 -44.24 -27.03
N ASP A 61 4.69 -43.49 -27.90
CA ASP A 61 4.87 -43.86 -29.31
C ASP A 61 6.28 -44.41 -29.65
N GLU A 62 7.19 -44.51 -28.68
CA GLU A 62 8.52 -45.11 -28.88
C GLU A 62 8.65 -46.57 -28.43
N ASP A 63 7.65 -47.13 -27.71
CA ASP A 63 7.65 -48.54 -27.28
C ASP A 63 6.62 -49.37 -28.06
N SER A 64 6.82 -49.48 -29.38
CA SER A 64 6.44 -50.72 -30.08
C SER A 64 7.30 -50.93 -31.33
N ILE A 65 7.86 -52.15 -31.39
CA ILE A 65 8.54 -52.81 -32.52
C ILE A 65 10.07 -52.80 -32.43
N GLU A 66 10.60 -53.74 -31.64
CA GLU A 66 11.84 -54.46 -31.99
C GLU A 66 11.50 -55.94 -32.26
N ASP A 67 12.25 -56.51 -33.22
CA ASP A 67 12.37 -57.91 -33.62
C ASP A 67 11.27 -58.59 -34.45
N ASN A 68 11.49 -58.58 -35.77
CA ASN A 68 11.54 -59.82 -36.55
C ASN A 68 12.50 -59.66 -37.73
N LYS A 69 13.67 -60.30 -37.63
CA LYS A 69 14.47 -60.69 -38.79
C LYS A 69 13.83 -61.94 -39.37
N ASP A 70 13.31 -61.82 -40.57
CA ASP A 70 13.46 -62.87 -41.58
C ASP A 70 13.33 -62.26 -42.97
N GLU A 71 14.21 -62.74 -43.84
CA GLU A 71 14.24 -62.50 -45.27
C GLU A 71 12.86 -62.76 -45.87
N ILE A 72 12.38 -61.87 -46.75
CA ILE A 72 11.69 -62.21 -48.01
C ILE A 72 11.40 -60.91 -48.79
N LYS A 73 11.82 -60.97 -50.06
CA LYS A 73 11.52 -60.09 -51.20
C LYS A 73 10.02 -59.85 -51.40
N CYS A 74 9.64 -58.70 -51.97
CA CYS A 74 8.75 -58.69 -53.15
C CYS A 74 8.70 -57.34 -53.89
N ASN A 75 9.14 -57.41 -55.14
CA ASN A 75 8.66 -56.75 -56.37
C ASN A 75 7.57 -55.65 -56.31
N PRO A 76 7.68 -54.62 -57.17
CA PRO A 76 6.52 -54.09 -57.87
C PRO A 76 6.08 -55.09 -58.96
N LYS A 77 4.84 -55.60 -58.86
CA LYS A 77 4.22 -56.46 -59.88
C LYS A 77 3.79 -55.63 -61.08
N THR A 78 4.57 -55.71 -62.15
CA THR A 78 4.04 -55.79 -63.52
C THR A 78 3.46 -57.19 -63.68
N ILE A 79 2.27 -57.28 -64.29
CA ILE A 79 1.62 -58.54 -64.67
C ILE A 79 2.14 -58.91 -66.05
N GLU A 80 2.92 -59.99 -66.15
CA GLU A 80 3.01 -60.82 -67.35
C GLU A 80 2.86 -62.28 -66.93
N ILE A 81 2.04 -63.00 -67.69
CA ILE A 81 1.79 -64.44 -67.62
C ILE A 81 2.75 -65.07 -68.64
N GLU A 82 3.65 -65.95 -68.20
CA GLU A 82 4.32 -66.91 -69.08
C GLU A 82 3.84 -68.32 -68.73
N GLU A 83 3.26 -69.02 -69.71
CA GLU A 83 3.33 -70.47 -69.78
C GLU A 83 4.67 -70.85 -70.41
N SER A 84 5.34 -71.80 -69.76
CA SER A 84 6.60 -72.44 -70.12
C SER A 84 6.68 -72.97 -71.55
N ILE A 85 7.87 -72.95 -72.15
CA ILE A 85 8.65 -74.15 -72.56
C ILE A 85 10.07 -73.70 -72.99
N SER A 86 11.05 -74.51 -72.60
CA SER A 86 12.47 -74.51 -72.96
C SER A 86 12.81 -74.25 -74.44
N GLN A 87 13.92 -73.55 -74.73
CA GLN A 87 15.06 -74.03 -75.54
C GLN A 87 16.07 -72.91 -75.90
N GLU A 88 17.34 -73.25 -75.75
CA GLU A 88 18.55 -72.96 -76.55
C GLU A 88 18.59 -71.77 -77.56
N ASP A 89 19.73 -71.08 -77.51
CA ASP A 89 20.35 -70.17 -78.49
C ASP A 89 19.63 -69.91 -79.82
N THR A 90 19.17 -68.67 -80.00
CA THR A 90 19.00 -68.03 -81.32
C THR A 90 19.20 -66.52 -81.18
N GLU A 91 20.06 -65.90 -82.01
CA GLU A 91 20.19 -64.43 -82.12
C GLU A 91 18.80 -63.79 -82.28
N VAL A 92 18.35 -63.04 -81.28
CA VAL A 92 17.07 -62.34 -81.32
C VAL A 92 17.20 -61.20 -82.32
N ASN A 93 16.61 -61.40 -83.50
CA ASN A 93 16.69 -60.45 -84.61
C ASN A 93 15.77 -59.22 -84.46
N ASN A 94 15.42 -58.80 -83.24
CA ASN A 94 14.59 -57.60 -83.01
C ASN A 94 15.38 -56.32 -83.32
N GLY A 95 14.64 -55.26 -83.69
CA GLY A 95 15.22 -53.93 -83.82
C GLY A 95 15.69 -53.42 -82.47
N LYS A 96 16.79 -52.68 -82.46
CA LYS A 96 17.38 -52.09 -81.26
C LYS A 96 17.35 -50.58 -81.36
N VAL A 97 17.19 -49.88 -80.24
CA VAL A 97 17.38 -48.45 -80.12
C VAL A 97 18.40 -48.14 -79.03
N LYS A 98 19.31 -47.23 -79.32
CA LYS A 98 20.29 -46.69 -78.36
C LYS A 98 20.34 -45.17 -78.44
N ILE A 99 20.86 -44.56 -77.40
CA ILE A 99 21.20 -43.14 -77.42
C ILE A 99 22.72 -43.03 -77.31
N VAL A 100 23.34 -42.37 -78.28
CA VAL A 100 24.78 -42.08 -78.26
C VAL A 100 24.99 -40.64 -78.73
N LYS A 101 25.73 -39.85 -77.96
CA LYS A 101 26.04 -38.44 -78.27
C LYS A 101 24.79 -37.61 -78.58
N ASN A 102 23.76 -37.74 -77.73
CA ASN A 102 22.50 -36.99 -77.85
C ASN A 102 21.67 -37.34 -79.11
N GLN A 103 21.96 -38.45 -79.79
CA GLN A 103 21.21 -38.93 -80.96
C GLN A 103 20.57 -40.28 -80.66
N VAL A 104 19.31 -40.44 -81.09
CA VAL A 104 18.59 -41.71 -81.03
C VAL A 104 18.95 -42.49 -82.28
N ILE A 105 19.60 -43.64 -82.11
CA ILE A 105 20.03 -44.52 -83.20
C ILE A 105 19.18 -45.78 -83.13
N VAL A 106 18.47 -46.08 -84.21
CA VAL A 106 17.66 -47.28 -84.36
C VAL A 106 18.41 -48.24 -85.29
N THR A 107 18.33 -49.53 -85.00
CA THR A 107 18.80 -50.63 -85.84
C THR A 107 17.59 -51.48 -86.20
N ASN A 108 17.40 -51.80 -87.48
CA ASN A 108 16.24 -52.55 -87.96
C ASN A 108 16.28 -54.03 -87.52
N PRO A 109 15.11 -54.67 -87.30
CA PRO A 109 15.06 -56.11 -87.08
C PRO A 109 15.53 -56.90 -88.31
N LYS A 110 16.16 -58.05 -88.10
CA LYS A 110 16.52 -59.03 -89.16
C LYS A 110 15.53 -60.20 -89.14
N ASN A 111 15.44 -61.00 -90.21
CA ASN A 111 14.74 -62.29 -90.26
C ASN A 111 13.35 -62.37 -89.55
N GLY A 112 12.51 -61.33 -89.65
CA GLY A 112 11.16 -61.30 -89.08
C GLY A 112 11.04 -60.88 -87.60
N GLY A 113 12.07 -60.32 -86.97
CA GLY A 113 12.02 -59.79 -85.61
C GLY A 113 11.13 -58.54 -85.45
N LYS A 114 10.79 -58.19 -84.20
CA LYS A 114 9.93 -57.03 -83.88
C LYS A 114 10.70 -55.71 -84.02
N PRO A 115 10.07 -54.61 -84.49
CA PRO A 115 10.71 -53.29 -84.56
C PRO A 115 11.08 -52.75 -83.18
N ALA A 116 12.11 -51.90 -83.12
CA ALA A 116 12.40 -51.13 -81.92
C ALA A 116 11.24 -50.17 -81.64
N ALA A 117 11.01 -49.81 -80.38
CA ALA A 117 10.00 -48.81 -80.04
C ALA A 117 10.54 -47.72 -79.14
N ILE A 118 10.02 -46.51 -79.28
CA ILE A 118 10.34 -45.38 -78.42
C ILE A 118 9.08 -44.71 -77.88
N SER A 119 9.20 -44.04 -76.74
CA SER A 119 8.18 -43.15 -76.22
C SER A 119 8.81 -41.90 -75.62
N PRO A 120 8.11 -40.76 -75.62
CA PRO A 120 8.59 -39.54 -74.98
C PRO A 120 8.48 -39.66 -73.46
N GLY A 121 9.51 -39.23 -72.75
CA GLY A 121 9.53 -39.06 -71.29
C GLY A 121 9.39 -37.60 -70.86
N ASP A 122 9.89 -37.26 -69.67
CA ASP A 122 9.68 -35.93 -69.07
C ASP A 122 10.52 -34.83 -69.72
N ASN A 123 9.90 -33.65 -69.90
CA ASN A 123 10.49 -32.41 -70.46
C ASN A 123 11.15 -32.60 -71.83
N VAL A 124 10.58 -33.50 -72.65
CA VAL A 124 11.04 -33.75 -74.00
C VAL A 124 9.87 -33.91 -74.96
N THR A 125 10.04 -33.39 -76.17
CA THR A 125 9.14 -33.64 -77.30
C THR A 125 9.88 -34.48 -78.33
N VAL A 126 9.35 -35.66 -78.61
CA VAL A 126 9.91 -36.57 -79.62
C VAL A 126 9.05 -36.50 -80.89
N LEU A 127 9.69 -36.27 -82.02
CA LEU A 127 9.11 -36.26 -83.36
C LEU A 127 9.66 -37.46 -84.13
N VAL A 128 8.80 -38.21 -84.79
CA VAL A 128 9.18 -39.31 -85.69
C VAL A 128 8.59 -38.98 -87.05
N ASP A 129 9.47 -38.75 -88.04
CA ASP A 129 9.13 -38.27 -89.39
C ASP A 129 8.33 -36.96 -89.40
N GLY A 130 8.65 -36.07 -88.46
CA GLY A 130 7.98 -34.77 -88.31
C GLY A 130 6.66 -34.81 -87.54
N GLU A 131 6.17 -36.00 -87.15
CA GLU A 131 4.97 -36.13 -86.32
C GLU A 131 5.32 -36.32 -84.84
N ARG A 132 4.67 -35.53 -83.96
CA ARG A 132 4.88 -35.61 -82.51
C ARG A 132 4.23 -36.89 -81.97
N ILE A 133 5.04 -37.71 -81.31
CA ILE A 133 4.53 -38.89 -80.62
C ILE A 133 4.16 -38.53 -79.18
N LYS A 134 3.11 -39.18 -78.67
CA LYS A 134 2.67 -39.06 -77.26
C LYS A 134 2.76 -40.37 -76.49
N TYR A 135 2.85 -41.49 -77.19
CA TYR A 135 2.88 -42.85 -76.65
C TYR A 135 3.93 -43.68 -77.40
N ARG A 136 4.10 -44.94 -76.98
CA ARG A 136 4.95 -45.93 -77.65
C ARG A 136 4.70 -45.95 -79.15
N LYS A 137 5.73 -45.67 -79.96
CA LYS A 137 5.71 -45.78 -81.43
C LYS A 137 6.85 -46.69 -81.87
N GLU A 138 6.55 -47.60 -82.78
CA GLU A 138 7.54 -48.44 -83.44
C GLU A 138 8.37 -47.60 -84.42
N VAL A 139 9.67 -47.82 -84.43
CA VAL A 139 10.64 -47.05 -85.20
C VAL A 139 11.64 -47.97 -85.92
N PHE A 140 12.11 -47.48 -87.06
CA PHE A 140 13.00 -48.13 -88.02
C PHE A 140 14.16 -47.18 -88.36
N GLU A 141 15.24 -47.71 -88.94
CA GLU A 141 16.44 -46.94 -89.35
C GLU A 141 16.10 -45.78 -90.29
N GLU A 142 15.11 -45.96 -91.16
CA GLU A 142 14.61 -44.94 -92.07
C GLU A 142 13.82 -43.80 -91.40
N ASN A 143 13.36 -43.97 -90.15
CA ASN A 143 12.60 -42.91 -89.47
C ASN A 143 13.52 -41.78 -89.00
N LYS A 144 13.16 -40.55 -89.32
CA LYS A 144 13.83 -39.36 -88.81
C LYS A 144 13.32 -39.03 -87.40
N ILE A 145 14.12 -39.35 -86.38
CA ILE A 145 13.79 -39.07 -84.98
C ILE A 145 14.43 -37.74 -84.55
N GLU A 146 13.59 -36.76 -84.23
CA GLU A 146 14.03 -35.47 -83.66
C GLU A 146 13.57 -35.35 -82.22
N VAL A 147 14.48 -34.92 -81.35
CA VAL A 147 14.22 -34.76 -79.92
C VAL A 147 14.42 -33.29 -79.55
N ILE A 148 13.33 -32.66 -79.10
CA ILE A 148 13.29 -31.24 -78.74
C ILE A 148 13.15 -31.13 -77.22
N PHE A 149 14.02 -30.31 -76.63
CA PHE A 149 13.99 -30.03 -75.20
C PHE A 149 13.44 -28.65 -74.91
N ASP A 150 12.77 -28.53 -73.76
CA ASP A 150 12.37 -27.24 -73.24
C ASP A 150 13.60 -26.43 -72.83
N LYS A 151 13.63 -25.15 -73.23
CA LYS A 151 14.73 -24.23 -72.89
C LYS A 151 14.35 -23.41 -71.67
N VAL A 152 15.12 -23.54 -70.59
CA VAL A 152 15.00 -22.67 -69.41
C VAL A 152 16.06 -21.58 -69.53
N LYS A 153 15.64 -20.32 -69.70
CA LYS A 153 16.55 -19.17 -69.75
C LYS A 153 16.98 -18.76 -68.34
N ALA A 154 18.21 -18.26 -68.22
CA ALA A 154 18.67 -17.65 -66.98
C ALA A 154 17.83 -16.40 -66.63
N GLN A 155 17.47 -16.27 -65.37
CA GLN A 155 16.73 -15.12 -64.84
C GLN A 155 17.29 -14.76 -63.46
N ARG A 156 17.39 -13.48 -63.16
CA ARG A 156 17.67 -12.97 -61.81
C ARG A 156 16.57 -12.00 -61.42
N ASP A 157 16.03 -12.16 -60.22
CA ASP A 157 14.95 -11.34 -59.67
C ASP A 157 15.40 -10.75 -58.33
N LEU A 158 15.18 -9.44 -58.14
CA LEU A 158 15.41 -8.74 -56.88
C LEU A 158 14.11 -8.05 -56.49
N ASN A 159 13.67 -8.30 -55.26
CA ASN A 159 12.49 -7.66 -54.70
C ASN A 159 12.78 -7.23 -53.26
N VAL A 160 12.33 -6.02 -52.89
CA VAL A 160 12.47 -5.51 -51.53
C VAL A 160 11.07 -5.16 -51.02
N LYS A 161 10.77 -5.64 -49.82
CA LYS A 161 9.55 -5.29 -49.09
C LYS A 161 9.93 -4.47 -47.87
N MET A 162 9.11 -3.48 -47.56
CA MET A 162 9.21 -2.71 -46.31
C MET A 162 8.03 -3.08 -45.42
N ASP A 163 8.23 -2.98 -44.12
CA ASP A 163 7.13 -3.01 -43.16
C ASP A 163 6.30 -1.70 -43.24
N ASN A 164 5.09 -1.72 -42.66
CA ASN A 164 4.18 -0.57 -42.73
C ASN A 164 4.73 0.68 -42.04
N ASN A 165 5.63 0.53 -41.07
CA ASN A 165 6.20 1.63 -40.30
C ASN A 165 7.52 2.15 -40.88
N ASN A 166 8.04 1.52 -41.93
CA ASN A 166 9.37 1.74 -42.52
C ASN A 166 10.53 1.54 -41.51
N MET A 167 10.35 0.68 -40.51
CA MET A 167 11.39 0.34 -39.53
C MET A 167 12.25 -0.83 -40.00
N GLU A 168 11.76 -1.66 -40.92
CA GLU A 168 12.49 -2.82 -41.42
C GLU A 168 12.27 -2.97 -42.93
N ALA A 169 13.34 -3.32 -43.65
CA ALA A 169 13.26 -3.76 -45.03
C ALA A 169 13.81 -5.18 -45.18
N TYR A 170 13.17 -5.95 -46.05
CA TYR A 170 13.47 -7.34 -46.33
C TYR A 170 13.71 -7.52 -47.83
N ILE A 171 14.85 -8.09 -48.19
CA ILE A 171 15.24 -8.34 -49.58
C ILE A 171 15.11 -9.83 -49.93
N SER A 172 14.61 -10.09 -51.13
CA SER A 172 14.60 -11.42 -51.75
C SER A 172 15.35 -11.34 -53.07
N VAL A 173 16.44 -12.10 -53.19
CA VAL A 173 17.23 -12.22 -54.41
C VAL A 173 17.21 -13.67 -54.87
N VAL A 174 16.73 -13.90 -56.09
CA VAL A 174 16.58 -15.24 -56.67
C VAL A 174 17.31 -15.30 -58.01
N TYR A 175 18.32 -16.16 -58.09
CA TYR A 175 19.06 -16.51 -59.28
C TYR A 175 18.57 -17.87 -59.81
N LYS A 176 18.04 -17.88 -61.03
CA LYS A 176 17.63 -19.08 -61.76
C LYS A 176 18.63 -19.33 -62.91
N PRO A 177 19.36 -20.44 -62.92
CA PRO A 177 20.34 -20.75 -63.96
C PRO A 177 19.66 -21.08 -65.28
N GLU A 178 20.36 -20.83 -66.39
CA GLU A 178 20.01 -21.39 -67.70
C GLU A 178 20.33 -22.88 -67.69
N ILE A 179 19.37 -23.71 -68.09
CA ILE A 179 19.53 -25.16 -68.14
C ILE A 179 19.34 -25.60 -69.59
N LYS A 180 20.38 -26.24 -70.15
CA LYS A 180 20.26 -26.98 -71.40
C LYS A 180 20.10 -28.46 -71.11
N TYR A 181 19.00 -28.99 -71.61
CA TYR A 181 18.70 -30.40 -71.56
C TYR A 181 19.18 -31.10 -72.83
N GLY A 182 19.52 -32.38 -72.70
CA GLY A 182 19.68 -33.30 -73.81
C GLY A 182 19.47 -34.74 -73.34
N LEU A 183 20.05 -35.71 -74.05
CA LEU A 183 19.91 -37.13 -73.74
C LEU A 183 21.18 -37.68 -73.13
N LYS A 184 21.00 -38.53 -72.13
CA LYS A 184 22.06 -39.38 -71.60
C LYS A 184 22.21 -40.59 -72.51
N ASP A 185 23.44 -41.03 -72.75
CA ASP A 185 23.70 -42.23 -73.53
C ASP A 185 23.04 -43.46 -72.86
N VAL A 186 22.41 -44.29 -73.67
CA VAL A 186 21.74 -45.52 -73.25
C VAL A 186 22.13 -46.63 -74.21
N GLU A 187 22.56 -47.77 -73.66
CA GLU A 187 22.89 -48.99 -74.42
C GLU A 187 21.66 -49.57 -75.14
N GLU A 188 21.90 -50.51 -76.06
CA GLU A 188 20.88 -51.04 -76.98
C GLU A 188 19.73 -51.74 -76.26
N LYS A 189 18.50 -51.27 -76.54
CA LYS A 189 17.26 -51.84 -75.98
C LYS A 189 16.22 -52.01 -77.07
N ASP A 190 15.28 -52.94 -76.87
CA ASP A 190 14.16 -53.16 -77.78
C ASP A 190 13.08 -52.07 -77.62
N TYR A 191 13.05 -51.43 -76.45
CA TYR A 191 12.16 -50.31 -76.13
C TYR A 191 12.87 -49.27 -75.25
N LEU A 192 12.71 -47.98 -75.60
CA LEU A 192 13.35 -46.87 -74.87
C LEU A 192 12.40 -45.71 -74.62
N ILE A 193 12.29 -45.32 -73.35
CA ILE A 193 11.67 -44.04 -72.94
C ILE A 193 12.76 -42.97 -73.05
N ILE A 194 12.53 -41.98 -73.91
CA ILE A 194 13.48 -40.89 -74.14
C ILE A 194 13.27 -39.87 -73.02
N ASN A 195 14.16 -39.82 -72.04
CA ASN A 195 14.14 -38.83 -70.96
C ASN A 195 15.19 -37.74 -71.19
N SER A 196 14.86 -36.51 -70.84
CA SER A 196 15.82 -35.41 -70.78
C SER A 196 16.76 -35.55 -69.56
N CYS A 197 18.00 -35.10 -69.71
CA CYS A 197 18.97 -34.91 -68.62
C CYS A 197 19.62 -33.53 -68.74
N LYS A 198 20.04 -32.94 -67.62
CA LYS A 198 20.78 -31.67 -67.64
C LYS A 198 22.18 -31.91 -68.20
N ILE A 199 22.54 -31.21 -69.28
CA ILE A 199 23.87 -31.31 -69.90
C ILE A 199 24.73 -30.09 -69.57
N GLU A 200 24.12 -28.92 -69.49
CA GLU A 200 24.82 -27.67 -69.19
C GLU A 200 23.96 -26.81 -68.25
N GLU A 201 24.58 -26.23 -67.23
CA GLU A 201 23.96 -25.31 -66.28
C GLU A 201 24.82 -24.05 -66.18
N LYS A 202 24.24 -22.89 -66.45
CA LYS A 202 24.93 -21.60 -66.42
C LYS A 202 24.17 -20.60 -65.56
N SER A 203 24.77 -20.19 -64.45
CA SER A 203 24.19 -19.17 -63.57
C SER A 203 24.11 -17.79 -64.24
N PRO A 204 23.06 -16.99 -63.95
CA PRO A 204 23.04 -15.58 -64.33
C PRO A 204 24.17 -14.81 -63.61
N PRO A 205 24.54 -13.61 -64.11
CA PRO A 205 25.44 -12.73 -63.38
C PRO A 205 24.81 -12.36 -62.03
N TYR A 206 25.56 -12.58 -60.95
CA TYR A 206 25.16 -12.17 -59.59
C TYR A 206 25.01 -10.65 -59.50
N TYR A 207 24.11 -10.18 -58.63
CA TYR A 207 24.01 -8.76 -58.34
C TYR A 207 25.28 -8.27 -57.63
N THR A 208 25.75 -7.07 -57.96
CA THR A 208 26.82 -6.41 -57.20
C THR A 208 26.26 -5.70 -55.96
N GLU A 209 27.11 -5.42 -54.98
CA GLU A 209 26.70 -4.63 -53.81
C GLU A 209 26.19 -3.24 -54.23
N GLU A 210 26.81 -2.65 -55.26
CA GLU A 210 26.40 -1.36 -55.85
C GLU A 210 25.01 -1.42 -56.47
N GLU A 211 24.72 -2.46 -57.28
CA GLU A 211 23.39 -2.66 -57.89
C GLU A 211 22.30 -2.80 -56.82
N ILE A 212 22.57 -3.54 -55.73
CA ILE A 212 21.61 -3.71 -54.62
C ILE A 212 21.45 -2.40 -53.85
N MET A 213 22.54 -1.70 -53.56
CA MET A 213 22.51 -0.41 -52.86
C MET A 213 21.76 0.66 -53.65
N GLU A 214 21.92 0.70 -54.97
CA GLU A 214 21.19 1.61 -55.85
C GLU A 214 19.69 1.28 -55.85
N ALA A 215 19.33 0.00 -55.95
CA ALA A 215 17.93 -0.44 -55.84
C ALA A 215 17.30 -0.09 -54.48
N LEU A 216 18.03 -0.26 -53.37
CA LEU A 216 17.57 0.14 -52.04
C LEU A 216 17.37 1.66 -51.95
N LYS A 217 18.30 2.44 -52.51
CA LYS A 217 18.24 3.91 -52.53
C LYS A 217 17.09 4.44 -53.40
N GLU A 218 16.83 3.83 -54.55
CA GLU A 218 15.67 4.16 -55.40
C GLU A 218 14.34 3.92 -54.67
N MET A 219 14.30 2.92 -53.79
CA MET A 219 13.16 2.64 -52.91
C MET A 219 13.12 3.54 -51.65
N GLY A 220 14.08 4.45 -51.53
CA GLY A 220 14.18 5.43 -50.44
C GLY A 220 14.81 4.90 -49.16
N ILE A 221 15.40 3.70 -49.16
CA ILE A 221 16.10 3.11 -48.01
C ILE A 221 17.51 3.70 -47.97
N VAL A 222 17.79 4.52 -46.96
CA VAL A 222 19.05 5.28 -46.82
C VAL A 222 19.71 5.14 -45.45
N TYR A 223 19.05 4.47 -44.50
CA TYR A 223 19.52 4.30 -43.13
C TYR A 223 19.43 2.84 -42.67
N GLY A 224 20.37 2.42 -41.83
CA GLY A 224 20.29 1.15 -41.11
C GLY A 224 20.58 -0.10 -41.95
N ILE A 225 21.29 0.05 -43.07
CA ILE A 225 21.64 -1.06 -43.98
C ILE A 225 22.59 -2.03 -43.27
N ILE A 226 22.26 -3.31 -43.30
CA ILE A 226 23.03 -4.37 -42.66
C ILE A 226 24.04 -4.92 -43.67
N GLU A 227 25.29 -4.46 -43.58
CA GLU A 227 26.34 -4.79 -44.55
C GLU A 227 26.59 -6.29 -44.73
N GLU A 228 26.46 -7.07 -43.65
CA GLU A 228 26.63 -8.53 -43.70
C GLU A 228 25.57 -9.19 -44.59
N ASN A 229 24.32 -8.74 -44.49
CA ASN A 229 23.22 -9.28 -45.27
C ASN A 229 23.27 -8.80 -46.72
N LEU A 230 23.74 -7.56 -46.96
CA LEU A 230 24.03 -7.07 -48.31
C LEU A 230 25.02 -7.98 -49.04
N LYS A 231 26.13 -8.33 -48.37
CA LYS A 231 27.17 -9.24 -48.89
C LYS A 231 26.67 -10.66 -49.14
N GLN A 232 25.62 -11.09 -48.44
CA GLN A 232 25.02 -12.41 -48.63
C GLN A 232 24.17 -12.45 -49.90
N CYS A 233 23.40 -11.38 -50.19
CA CYS A 233 22.54 -11.28 -51.35
C CYS A 233 23.28 -11.34 -52.70
N THR A 234 24.57 -10.97 -52.71
CA THR A 234 25.43 -11.01 -53.91
C THR A 234 26.01 -12.39 -54.20
N LYS A 235 25.94 -13.34 -53.25
CA LYS A 235 26.60 -14.65 -53.37
C LYS A 235 25.63 -15.80 -53.58
N THR A 236 24.44 -15.73 -53.00
CA THR A 236 23.47 -16.83 -53.00
C THR A 236 22.04 -16.32 -53.08
N ASN A 237 21.10 -17.23 -53.36
CA ASN A 237 19.68 -16.94 -53.20
C ASN A 237 19.38 -16.58 -51.73
N CYS A 238 18.53 -15.58 -51.54
CA CYS A 238 18.00 -15.21 -50.24
C CYS A 238 16.51 -14.86 -50.37
N ILE A 239 15.74 -15.17 -49.34
CA ILE A 239 14.30 -14.95 -49.31
C ILE A 239 14.00 -14.21 -48.02
N GLU A 240 13.40 -13.03 -48.13
CA GLU A 240 12.98 -12.19 -47.01
C GLU A 240 14.09 -11.98 -45.96
N LEU A 241 15.30 -11.68 -46.43
CA LEU A 241 16.44 -11.37 -45.57
C LEU A 241 16.36 -9.92 -45.10
N LEU A 242 16.46 -9.66 -43.80
CA LEU A 242 16.45 -8.29 -43.25
C LEU A 242 17.65 -7.50 -43.80
N ILE A 243 17.42 -6.52 -44.66
CA ILE A 243 18.49 -5.76 -45.35
C ILE A 243 18.74 -4.40 -44.72
N ALA A 244 17.73 -3.81 -44.09
CA ALA A 244 17.87 -2.56 -43.35
C ALA A 244 16.96 -2.54 -42.11
N LYS A 245 17.45 -1.92 -41.03
CA LYS A 245 16.72 -1.76 -39.77
C LYS A 245 16.91 -0.36 -39.18
N GLY A 246 15.79 0.33 -38.95
CA GLY A 246 15.73 1.62 -38.29
C GLY A 246 16.08 1.52 -36.80
N LYS A 247 16.26 2.68 -36.17
CA LYS A 247 16.45 2.80 -34.71
C LYS A 247 15.11 3.19 -34.08
N GLU A 248 14.58 2.34 -33.21
CA GLU A 248 13.34 2.60 -32.45
C GLU A 248 13.48 3.82 -31.53
N THR A 249 12.36 4.51 -31.28
CA THR A 249 12.28 5.59 -30.29
C THR A 249 12.32 5.01 -28.88
N ILE A 250 12.93 5.76 -27.94
CA ILE A 250 12.82 5.51 -26.51
C ILE A 250 11.99 6.65 -25.92
N ASP A 251 10.80 6.37 -25.42
CA ASP A 251 9.94 7.38 -24.82
C ASP A 251 10.52 7.88 -23.48
N GLU A 252 10.22 9.13 -23.13
CA GLU A 252 10.51 9.66 -21.79
C GLU A 252 9.64 8.94 -20.75
N GLU A 253 10.20 8.65 -19.57
CA GLU A 253 9.40 8.13 -18.45
C GLU A 253 8.64 9.29 -17.77
N ASP A 254 7.37 9.06 -17.38
CA ASP A 254 6.59 10.05 -16.62
C ASP A 254 7.26 10.33 -15.27
N GLU A 255 7.27 11.60 -14.84
CA GLU A 255 7.66 11.94 -13.47
C GLU A 255 6.68 11.32 -12.47
N SER A 256 7.15 10.99 -11.27
CA SER A 256 6.30 10.46 -10.20
C SER A 256 6.57 11.15 -8.88
N ILE A 257 5.60 11.15 -7.97
CA ILE A 257 5.76 11.68 -6.62
C ILE A 257 5.82 10.51 -5.64
N GLU A 258 6.88 10.44 -4.87
CA GLU A 258 6.97 9.56 -3.71
C GLU A 258 6.48 10.32 -2.48
N ILE A 259 5.26 9.98 -2.01
CA ILE A 259 4.67 10.53 -0.78
C ILE A 259 5.20 9.73 0.42
N LYS A 260 5.64 10.43 1.47
CA LYS A 260 6.29 9.87 2.66
C LYS A 260 5.35 9.66 3.85
N PHE A 261 4.07 10.03 3.74
CA PHE A 261 3.04 9.85 4.78
C PHE A 261 1.85 9.01 4.27
N THR A 262 0.99 8.55 5.17
CA THR A 262 -0.23 7.81 4.82
C THR A 262 -1.29 8.76 4.26
N THR A 263 -1.74 8.51 3.04
CA THR A 263 -2.87 9.23 2.45
C THR A 263 -4.19 8.59 2.87
N ASP A 264 -5.25 9.40 3.02
CA ASP A 264 -6.59 8.95 3.48
C ASP A 264 -7.19 7.80 2.62
N ASP A 265 -6.67 7.54 1.42
CA ASP A 265 -7.09 6.44 0.52
C ASP A 265 -6.49 5.06 0.85
N LYS A 266 -5.56 4.96 1.82
CA LYS A 266 -5.03 3.66 2.25
C LYS A 266 -5.98 3.03 3.27
N GLU A 267 -6.46 1.82 2.98
CA GLU A 267 -7.21 1.00 3.93
C GLU A 267 -6.47 0.91 5.27
N ILE A 268 -7.18 1.20 6.36
CA ILE A 268 -6.70 1.04 7.73
C ILE A 268 -6.36 -0.44 7.91
N ARG A 269 -5.06 -0.75 7.98
CA ARG A 269 -4.60 -2.12 8.23
C ARG A 269 -4.70 -2.42 9.72
N LEU A 270 -5.70 -3.20 10.08
CA LEU A 270 -5.82 -3.77 11.42
C LEU A 270 -4.64 -4.71 11.67
N ILE A 271 -3.87 -4.44 12.73
CA ILE A 271 -2.74 -5.28 13.13
C ILE A 271 -3.26 -6.24 14.21
N GLU A 272 -3.22 -7.53 13.92
CA GLU A 272 -3.46 -8.58 14.91
C GLU A 272 -2.25 -8.68 15.85
N ASP A 273 -2.48 -8.75 17.15
CA ASP A 273 -1.43 -9.07 18.11
C ASP A 273 -1.01 -10.55 18.02
N LYS A 274 0.01 -10.95 18.79
CA LYS A 274 0.53 -12.34 18.80
C LYS A 274 -0.51 -13.38 19.23
N THR A 275 -1.66 -12.95 19.76
CA THR A 275 -2.79 -13.78 20.19
C THR A 275 -4.00 -13.69 19.26
N GLY A 276 -3.91 -12.95 18.15
CA GLY A 276 -4.99 -12.78 17.17
C GLY A 276 -6.03 -11.72 17.57
N ASN A 277 -5.79 -10.90 18.60
CA ASN A 277 -6.69 -9.80 18.96
C ASN A 277 -6.35 -8.54 18.15
N VAL A 278 -7.40 -7.84 17.73
CA VAL A 278 -7.31 -6.56 17.02
C VAL A 278 -7.76 -5.45 17.94
N ASP A 279 -6.88 -4.46 18.18
CA ASP A 279 -7.24 -3.26 18.93
C ASP A 279 -7.92 -2.23 18.00
N PHE A 280 -9.23 -2.37 17.84
CA PHE A 280 -10.07 -1.43 17.08
C PHE A 280 -10.02 0.01 17.61
N LYS A 281 -9.57 0.22 18.86
CA LYS A 281 -9.48 1.57 19.42
C LYS A 281 -8.24 2.32 18.94
N SER A 282 -7.20 1.62 18.49
CA SER A 282 -5.94 2.23 18.00
C SER A 282 -6.04 2.79 16.58
N ILE A 283 -7.13 2.49 15.87
CA ILE A 283 -7.38 2.87 14.47
C ILE A 283 -7.34 4.40 14.25
N GLY A 284 -7.84 5.17 15.22
CA GLY A 284 -8.01 6.62 15.08
C GLY A 284 -6.77 7.45 15.39
N SER A 285 -5.61 6.83 15.60
CA SER A 285 -4.35 7.55 15.81
C SER A 285 -3.96 8.31 14.55
N VAL A 286 -3.96 9.63 14.61
CA VAL A 286 -3.72 10.49 13.45
C VAL A 286 -2.22 10.64 13.24
N GLU A 287 -1.71 10.19 12.09
CA GLU A 287 -0.31 10.42 11.70
C GLU A 287 -0.01 11.92 11.68
N SER A 288 1.09 12.31 12.31
CA SER A 288 1.54 13.70 12.41
C SER A 288 3.02 13.80 12.06
N VAL A 289 3.39 14.92 11.48
CA VAL A 289 4.75 15.23 11.02
C VAL A 289 5.32 16.39 11.81
N LYS A 290 6.65 16.48 11.91
CA LYS A 290 7.36 17.57 12.59
C LYS A 290 7.93 18.58 11.59
N PRO A 291 8.21 19.84 12.01
CA PRO A 291 8.94 20.79 11.19
C PRO A 291 10.27 20.22 10.68
N GLY A 292 10.54 20.37 9.39
CA GLY A 292 11.71 19.83 8.68
C GLY A 292 11.54 18.40 8.14
N GLU A 293 10.42 17.74 8.42
CA GLU A 293 10.17 16.39 7.92
C GLU A 293 9.75 16.41 6.44
N ILE A 294 10.31 15.49 5.64
CA ILE A 294 10.04 15.41 4.20
C ILE A 294 8.68 14.76 3.97
N LEU A 295 7.79 15.45 3.26
CA LEU A 295 6.44 14.96 2.96
C LEU A 295 6.36 14.25 1.62
N ALA A 296 7.11 14.73 0.63
CA ALA A 296 7.13 14.16 -0.69
C ALA A 296 8.41 14.51 -1.46
N VAL A 297 8.80 13.59 -2.35
CA VAL A 297 9.93 13.77 -3.28
C VAL A 297 9.47 13.46 -4.70
N ARG A 298 9.70 14.39 -5.63
CA ARG A 298 9.50 14.20 -7.07
C ARG A 298 10.66 13.37 -7.62
N LYS A 299 10.34 12.27 -8.29
CA LYS A 299 11.28 11.48 -9.09
C LYS A 299 11.21 11.94 -10.53
N LYS A 300 12.34 12.46 -11.03
CA LYS A 300 12.50 12.83 -12.43
C LYS A 300 12.39 11.58 -13.30
N GLY A 301 11.70 11.72 -14.43
CA GLY A 301 11.67 10.71 -15.47
C GLY A 301 13.03 10.56 -16.16
N LYS A 302 13.23 9.46 -16.87
CA LYS A 302 14.39 9.28 -17.76
C LYS A 302 14.13 10.00 -19.08
N GLU A 303 15.20 10.59 -19.63
CA GLU A 303 15.17 11.21 -20.94
C GLU A 303 14.93 10.17 -22.05
N GLY A 304 14.11 10.54 -23.01
CA GLY A 304 13.84 9.76 -24.21
C GLY A 304 14.91 9.98 -25.27
N GLN A 305 14.85 9.17 -26.33
CA GLN A 305 15.70 9.30 -27.50
C GLN A 305 14.85 9.19 -28.76
N ASP A 306 15.04 10.16 -29.67
CA ASP A 306 14.46 10.09 -31.01
C ASP A 306 15.00 8.85 -31.76
N GLY A 307 14.08 8.21 -32.49
CA GLY A 307 14.38 7.14 -33.42
C GLY A 307 14.60 7.67 -34.83
N ILE A 308 14.96 6.78 -35.73
CA ILE A 308 15.10 7.08 -37.15
C ILE A 308 14.70 5.85 -37.96
N ASP A 309 13.82 6.03 -38.93
CA ASP A 309 13.36 4.94 -39.79
C ASP A 309 14.36 4.65 -40.92
N ILE A 310 14.17 3.57 -41.68
CA ILE A 310 15.10 3.17 -42.75
C ILE A 310 15.17 4.18 -43.90
N LYS A 311 14.22 5.12 -43.96
CA LYS A 311 14.18 6.22 -44.95
C LYS A 311 14.90 7.47 -44.45
N GLY A 312 15.51 7.41 -43.27
CA GLY A 312 16.21 8.54 -42.67
C GLY A 312 15.29 9.59 -42.04
N ILE A 313 14.01 9.29 -41.86
CA ILE A 313 13.05 10.21 -41.24
C ILE A 313 13.12 10.02 -39.72
N VAL A 314 13.40 11.12 -39.01
CA VAL A 314 13.44 11.13 -37.55
C VAL A 314 12.04 10.88 -36.97
N LYS A 315 11.92 9.88 -36.11
CA LYS A 315 10.71 9.59 -35.33
C LYS A 315 10.88 10.24 -33.96
N LYS A 316 10.02 11.21 -33.65
CA LYS A 316 10.02 11.89 -32.36
C LYS A 316 9.52 10.96 -31.27
N HIS A 317 10.26 10.87 -30.18
CA HIS A 317 9.82 10.16 -28.98
C HIS A 317 8.67 10.91 -28.30
N LYS A 318 7.90 10.19 -27.48
CA LYS A 318 6.84 10.79 -26.68
C LYS A 318 7.42 11.46 -25.44
N GLN A 319 7.02 12.71 -25.19
CA GLN A 319 7.39 13.45 -23.98
C GLN A 319 6.66 12.91 -22.75
N GLY A 320 7.38 12.84 -21.64
CA GLY A 320 6.88 12.40 -20.35
C GLY A 320 6.07 13.52 -19.68
N LYS A 321 5.11 13.14 -18.84
CA LYS A 321 4.35 14.10 -18.04
C LYS A 321 5.25 14.72 -16.96
N LYS A 322 5.33 16.05 -16.98
CA LYS A 322 6.00 16.83 -15.94
C LYS A 322 5.04 17.11 -14.78
N ILE A 323 5.56 17.00 -13.58
CA ILE A 323 4.87 17.22 -12.32
C ILE A 323 5.49 18.42 -11.62
N ILE A 324 4.65 19.34 -11.16
CA ILE A 324 5.06 20.46 -10.33
C ILE A 324 4.58 20.21 -8.91
N LEU A 325 5.51 20.17 -7.96
CA LEU A 325 5.22 20.18 -6.54
C LEU A 325 4.85 21.60 -6.11
N LYS A 326 3.78 21.74 -5.33
CA LYS A 326 3.33 23.04 -4.83
C LYS A 326 3.24 23.02 -3.30
N PRO A 327 3.92 23.92 -2.59
CA PRO A 327 3.75 24.06 -1.16
C PRO A 327 2.43 24.80 -0.87
N GLY A 328 1.61 24.22 -0.01
CA GLY A 328 0.43 24.84 0.59
C GLY A 328 0.72 25.34 2.01
N GLN A 329 -0.33 25.54 2.80
CA GLN A 329 -0.19 25.94 4.20
C GLN A 329 0.60 24.90 5.00
N GLY A 330 1.54 25.36 5.83
CA GLY A 330 2.33 24.50 6.72
C GLY A 330 3.41 23.68 6.03
N THR A 331 3.71 23.96 4.76
CA THR A 331 4.76 23.29 3.99
C THR A 331 5.63 24.28 3.23
N ALA A 332 6.83 23.85 2.86
CA ALA A 332 7.75 24.60 2.02
C ALA A 332 8.44 23.66 1.02
N LEU A 333 8.91 24.24 -0.10
CA LEU A 333 9.85 23.55 -0.97
C LEU A 333 11.24 23.70 -0.37
N ARG A 334 11.87 22.58 -0.04
CA ARG A 334 13.29 22.56 0.35
C ARG A 334 14.18 22.79 -0.87
N ASP A 335 13.78 22.21 -2.00
CA ASP A 335 14.39 22.30 -3.32
C ASP A 335 13.29 22.12 -4.39
N GLU A 336 13.64 22.14 -5.68
CA GLU A 336 12.65 21.98 -6.77
C GLU A 336 11.93 20.62 -6.76
N ASP A 337 12.49 19.63 -6.06
CA ASP A 337 12.06 18.23 -6.08
C ASP A 337 11.51 17.75 -4.73
N THR A 338 11.58 18.54 -3.66
CA THR A 338 11.28 18.08 -2.30
C THR A 338 10.41 19.06 -1.53
N ILE A 339 9.31 18.57 -0.95
CA ILE A 339 8.48 19.31 0.00
C ILE A 339 8.74 18.82 1.42
N GLU A 340 8.87 19.77 2.34
CA GLU A 340 8.99 19.54 3.78
C GLU A 340 7.88 20.26 4.56
N ALA A 341 7.62 19.77 5.77
CA ALA A 341 6.73 20.42 6.73
C ALA A 341 7.43 21.62 7.38
N THR A 342 6.72 22.73 7.57
CA THR A 342 7.22 23.89 8.32
C THR A 342 6.64 23.98 9.73
N ILE A 343 5.57 23.22 10.00
CA ILE A 343 4.86 23.17 11.28
C ILE A 343 4.58 21.71 11.66
N GLU A 344 4.32 21.46 12.94
CA GLU A 344 3.85 20.16 13.40
C GLU A 344 2.35 19.99 13.12
N GLY A 345 1.90 18.84 12.60
CA GLY A 345 0.47 18.61 12.33
C GLY A 345 0.16 17.42 11.40
N LYS A 346 -1.09 17.33 10.92
CA LYS A 346 -1.55 16.29 9.98
C LYS A 346 -1.14 16.66 8.54
N PRO A 347 -0.34 15.83 7.84
CA PRO A 347 -0.01 16.04 6.44
C PRO A 347 -1.18 15.63 5.52
N CYS A 348 -1.43 16.43 4.49
CA CYS A 348 -2.47 16.18 3.47
C CYS A 348 -1.94 16.56 2.08
N VAL A 349 -2.46 15.91 1.04
CA VAL A 349 -2.16 16.28 -0.36
C VAL A 349 -3.44 16.41 -1.17
N LYS A 350 -3.54 17.46 -1.99
CA LYS A 350 -4.62 17.64 -2.96
C LYS A 350 -4.06 18.24 -4.24
N SER A 351 -4.20 17.51 -5.35
CA SER A 351 -3.74 17.96 -6.67
C SER A 351 -2.26 18.41 -6.69
N ASN A 352 -1.38 17.61 -6.08
CA ASN A 352 0.06 17.88 -5.91
C ASN A 352 0.40 19.11 -5.06
N ILE A 353 -0.59 19.67 -4.35
CA ILE A 353 -0.38 20.70 -3.33
C ILE A 353 -0.38 20.02 -1.96
N PHE A 354 0.67 20.25 -1.18
CA PHE A 354 0.87 19.63 0.12
C PHE A 354 0.56 20.61 1.24
N TYR A 355 -0.12 20.12 2.27
CA TYR A 355 -0.54 20.90 3.42
C TYR A 355 -0.16 20.18 4.70
N VAL A 356 0.11 20.94 5.74
CA VAL A 356 0.13 20.44 7.11
C VAL A 356 -0.84 21.28 7.92
N TYR A 357 -1.80 20.63 8.56
CA TYR A 357 -2.81 21.29 9.38
C TYR A 357 -2.61 20.96 10.86
N GLN A 358 -2.73 21.97 11.70
CA GLN A 358 -2.73 21.83 13.17
C GLN A 358 -4.11 21.46 13.73
N VAL A 359 -5.08 21.18 12.86
CA VAL A 359 -6.45 20.83 13.24
C VAL A 359 -6.80 19.48 12.61
N HIS A 360 -7.31 18.57 13.42
CA HIS A 360 -7.94 17.33 12.98
C HIS A 360 -9.45 17.43 13.16
N GLU A 361 -10.17 17.44 12.04
CA GLU A 361 -11.63 17.48 12.02
C GLU A 361 -12.23 16.09 11.79
N VAL A 362 -13.07 15.65 12.71
CA VAL A 362 -13.94 14.48 12.57
C VAL A 362 -15.33 14.94 12.21
N LYS A 363 -15.73 14.66 10.97
CA LYS A 363 -17.02 15.09 10.40
C LYS A 363 -18.23 14.42 11.07
N GLY A 364 -18.02 13.28 11.73
CA GLY A 364 -19.07 12.47 12.35
C GLY A 364 -18.87 12.27 13.85
N ASP A 365 -19.42 11.16 14.35
CA ASP A 365 -19.25 10.72 15.73
C ASP A 365 -17.88 10.01 15.88
N VAL A 366 -17.34 10.02 17.10
CA VAL A 366 -16.19 9.20 17.48
C VAL A 366 -16.75 7.92 18.11
N ASP A 367 -16.56 6.79 17.43
CA ASP A 367 -17.05 5.48 17.83
C ASP A 367 -16.04 4.37 17.48
N ILE A 368 -16.45 3.11 17.59
CA ILE A 368 -15.59 1.95 17.29
C ILE A 368 -15.04 1.96 15.86
N SER A 369 -15.74 2.58 14.90
CA SER A 369 -15.32 2.65 13.50
C SER A 369 -14.25 3.71 13.27
N THR A 370 -14.27 4.79 14.05
CA THR A 370 -13.23 5.82 14.02
C THR A 370 -12.06 5.49 14.93
N GLY A 371 -12.30 4.74 16.00
CA GLY A 371 -11.33 4.49 17.07
C GLY A 371 -11.12 5.70 17.98
N ASN A 372 -10.19 5.56 18.92
CA ASN A 372 -9.73 6.66 19.77
C ASN A 372 -8.93 7.66 18.93
N ILE A 373 -9.07 8.94 19.25
CA ILE A 373 -8.35 10.00 18.55
C ILE A 373 -7.25 10.50 19.46
N THR A 374 -6.01 10.44 18.96
CA THR A 374 -4.86 11.10 19.56
C THR A 374 -4.24 12.00 18.51
N PHE A 375 -4.16 13.30 18.79
CA PHE A 375 -3.60 14.26 17.85
C PHE A 375 -2.82 15.37 18.56
N VAL A 376 -1.70 15.78 17.98
CA VAL A 376 -0.78 16.78 18.57
C VAL A 376 -1.34 18.21 18.56
N GLY A 377 -2.28 18.52 17.65
CA GLY A 377 -2.92 19.82 17.52
C GLY A 377 -4.33 19.88 18.10
N ASP A 378 -5.19 20.68 17.47
CA ASP A 378 -6.60 20.82 17.82
C ASP A 378 -7.43 19.66 17.27
N VAL A 379 -8.44 19.23 18.03
CA VAL A 379 -9.41 18.22 17.58
C VAL A 379 -10.80 18.82 17.58
N VAL A 380 -11.47 18.76 16.42
CA VAL A 380 -12.85 19.21 16.25
C VAL A 380 -13.72 18.01 15.88
N VAL A 381 -14.67 17.67 16.74
CA VAL A 381 -15.65 16.61 16.52
C VAL A 381 -17.01 17.26 16.23
N GLN A 382 -17.47 17.16 14.98
CA GLN A 382 -18.78 17.67 14.57
C GLN A 382 -19.94 16.83 15.15
N GLY A 383 -19.66 15.57 15.49
CA GLY A 383 -20.59 14.65 16.13
C GLY A 383 -20.45 14.55 17.64
N SER A 384 -20.76 13.36 18.16
CA SER A 384 -20.69 12.96 19.56
C SER A 384 -19.51 12.01 19.78
N VAL A 385 -18.97 11.96 21.00
CA VAL A 385 -18.03 10.91 21.41
C VAL A 385 -18.80 9.81 22.14
N LYS A 386 -18.78 8.61 21.57
CA LYS A 386 -19.57 7.45 22.03
C LYS A 386 -18.85 6.68 23.14
N GLU A 387 -19.59 5.73 23.70
CA GLU A 387 -19.15 4.86 24.78
C GLU A 387 -17.81 4.17 24.51
N GLY A 388 -16.95 4.21 25.53
CA GLY A 388 -15.68 3.50 25.54
C GLY A 388 -14.59 4.13 24.68
N MET A 389 -14.86 5.28 24.04
CA MET A 389 -13.91 6.03 23.22
C MET A 389 -13.13 7.05 24.04
N LYS A 390 -11.96 7.41 23.52
CA LYS A 390 -11.07 8.43 24.07
C LYS A 390 -10.69 9.44 22.99
N VAL A 391 -10.70 10.73 23.36
CA VAL A 391 -10.18 11.82 22.53
C VAL A 391 -9.11 12.57 23.32
N GLU A 392 -7.90 12.61 22.77
CA GLU A 392 -6.74 13.28 23.35
C GLU A 392 -6.14 14.27 22.34
N ALA A 393 -6.15 15.55 22.69
CA ALA A 393 -5.56 16.62 21.88
C ALA A 393 -4.38 17.29 22.59
N GLY A 394 -3.30 17.49 21.84
CA GLY A 394 -2.13 18.25 22.28
C GLY A 394 -2.38 19.75 22.36
N ASN A 395 -3.49 20.25 21.79
CA ASN A 395 -4.00 21.60 21.99
C ASN A 395 -5.49 21.56 22.42
N SER A 396 -6.39 22.24 21.70
CA SER A 396 -7.79 22.40 22.11
C SER A 396 -8.68 21.24 21.63
N VAL A 397 -9.80 21.01 22.32
CA VAL A 397 -10.84 20.06 21.91
C VAL A 397 -12.17 20.78 21.79
N GLU A 398 -12.82 20.67 20.64
CA GLU A 398 -14.19 21.11 20.42
C GLU A 398 -15.08 19.93 20.04
N ILE A 399 -16.12 19.66 20.83
CA ILE A 399 -17.12 18.63 20.56
C ILE A 399 -18.48 19.31 20.43
N LYS A 400 -19.11 19.22 19.26
CA LYS A 400 -20.36 19.94 18.99
C LYS A 400 -21.58 19.29 19.66
N LYS A 401 -21.57 17.96 19.84
CA LYS A 401 -22.70 17.20 20.41
C LYS A 401 -22.32 16.56 21.75
N HIS A 402 -22.74 15.32 21.99
CA HIS A 402 -22.73 14.67 23.29
C HIS A 402 -21.42 13.92 23.56
N VAL A 403 -21.12 13.69 24.84
CA VAL A 403 -20.05 12.81 25.30
C VAL A 403 -20.66 11.81 26.26
N GLU A 404 -20.58 10.52 25.93
CA GLU A 404 -21.25 9.45 26.68
C GLU A 404 -20.26 8.34 27.00
N ARG A 405 -20.09 8.02 28.29
CA ARG A 405 -19.19 6.94 28.76
C ARG A 405 -17.80 6.99 28.12
N ALA A 406 -17.23 8.19 28.02
CA ALA A 406 -15.99 8.45 27.29
C ALA A 406 -14.98 9.26 28.12
N GLU A 407 -13.75 9.35 27.61
CA GLU A 407 -12.67 10.15 28.21
C GLU A 407 -12.17 11.22 27.23
N ILE A 408 -12.18 12.48 27.65
CA ILE A 408 -11.70 13.61 26.86
C ILE A 408 -10.54 14.29 27.58
N ILE A 409 -9.41 14.42 26.90
CA ILE A 409 -8.19 15.05 27.40
C ILE A 409 -7.79 16.16 26.43
N SER A 410 -7.64 17.38 26.94
CA SER A 410 -7.16 18.51 26.15
C SER A 410 -6.07 19.23 26.94
N LYS A 411 -4.95 19.56 26.28
CA LYS A 411 -3.89 20.39 26.88
C LYS A 411 -4.19 21.88 26.82
N SER A 412 -5.25 22.29 26.12
CA SER A 412 -5.72 23.67 26.00
C SER A 412 -7.25 23.71 26.15
N ASN A 413 -7.88 24.82 25.78
CA ASN A 413 -9.31 25.04 26.01
C ASN A 413 -10.18 23.87 25.49
N LEU A 414 -11.13 23.45 26.31
CA LEU A 414 -12.03 22.35 26.00
C LEU A 414 -13.47 22.87 25.95
N ASN A 415 -14.16 22.66 24.82
CA ASN A 415 -15.54 23.07 24.63
C ASN A 415 -16.43 21.89 24.25
N ILE A 416 -17.48 21.63 25.04
CA ILE A 416 -18.49 20.60 24.75
C ILE A 416 -19.87 21.25 24.68
N GLY A 417 -20.44 21.29 23.48
CA GLY A 417 -21.73 21.91 23.21
C GLY A 417 -22.93 21.10 23.70
N GLY A 418 -22.81 19.77 23.73
CA GLY A 418 -23.88 18.87 24.18
C GLY A 418 -23.78 18.45 25.64
N ASN A 419 -24.46 17.33 25.94
CA ASN A 419 -24.49 16.75 27.28
C ASN A 419 -23.28 15.85 27.51
N ILE A 420 -22.78 15.83 28.74
CA ILE A 420 -21.73 14.93 29.21
C ILE A 420 -22.36 13.94 30.18
N ILE A 421 -22.34 12.64 29.86
CA ILE A 421 -23.01 11.61 30.65
C ILE A 421 -22.01 10.51 30.99
N ASN A 422 -21.87 10.21 32.29
CA ASN A 422 -20.99 9.17 32.81
C ASN A 422 -19.56 9.20 32.21
N SER A 423 -18.98 10.39 32.08
CA SER A 423 -17.73 10.61 31.34
C SER A 423 -16.68 11.34 32.18
N ASN A 424 -15.41 11.25 31.76
CA ASN A 424 -14.29 11.93 32.39
C ASN A 424 -13.70 12.99 31.46
N ILE A 425 -13.65 14.24 31.91
CA ILE A 425 -13.19 15.38 31.12
C ILE A 425 -12.02 16.05 31.84
N TYR A 426 -10.90 16.21 31.14
CA TYR A 426 -9.66 16.76 31.67
C TYR A 426 -9.13 17.91 30.80
N GLY A 427 -9.32 19.15 31.26
CA GLY A 427 -8.72 20.36 30.70
C GLY A 427 -7.38 20.68 31.37
N GLY A 428 -6.30 20.68 30.61
CA GLY A 428 -4.92 20.84 31.07
C GLY A 428 -4.06 19.58 30.95
N GLY A 429 -4.61 18.48 30.41
CA GLY A 429 -3.85 17.23 30.20
C GLY A 429 -3.13 16.74 31.46
N GLU A 430 -1.84 16.44 31.34
CA GLU A 430 -0.96 16.02 32.44
C GLU A 430 -0.89 17.03 33.59
N ASP A 431 -1.07 18.32 33.32
CA ASP A 431 -1.03 19.36 34.35
C ASP A 431 -2.21 19.23 35.31
N THR A 432 -3.32 18.60 34.91
CA THR A 432 -4.42 18.28 35.85
C THR A 432 -3.95 17.36 36.97
N LEU A 433 -3.08 16.39 36.68
CA LEU A 433 -2.49 15.49 37.67
C LEU A 433 -1.47 16.22 38.53
N LYS A 434 -0.59 17.04 37.94
CA LYS A 434 0.36 17.87 38.69
C LYS A 434 -0.35 18.81 39.67
N VAL A 435 -1.42 19.46 39.24
CA VAL A 435 -2.26 20.31 40.11
C VAL A 435 -2.89 19.50 41.25
N MET A 436 -3.40 18.29 40.99
CA MET A 436 -3.89 17.43 42.06
C MET A 436 -2.82 17.10 43.09
N VAL A 437 -1.60 16.80 42.63
CA VAL A 437 -0.45 16.51 43.50
C VAL A 437 -0.12 17.75 44.32
N LEU A 438 0.01 18.91 43.67
CA LEU A 438 0.30 20.19 44.32
C LEU A 438 -0.70 20.51 45.43
N ASN A 439 -2.00 20.42 45.17
CA ASN A 439 -3.02 20.70 46.18
C ASN A 439 -2.94 19.72 47.37
N LYS A 440 -2.57 18.45 47.13
CA LYS A 440 -2.38 17.46 48.20
C LYS A 440 -1.10 17.70 48.98
N LEU A 441 -0.02 18.11 48.32
CA LEU A 441 1.24 18.49 48.95
C LEU A 441 1.05 19.71 49.85
N GLU A 442 0.35 20.74 49.37
CA GLU A 442 0.00 21.92 50.18
C GLU A 442 -0.81 21.51 51.42
N LYS A 443 -1.83 20.65 51.27
CA LYS A 443 -2.60 20.16 52.42
C LYS A 443 -1.77 19.28 53.37
N LEU A 444 -0.87 18.46 52.85
CA LEU A 444 0.04 17.65 53.68
C LEU A 444 0.95 18.56 54.51
N LYS A 445 1.49 19.62 53.89
CA LYS A 445 2.30 20.63 54.57
C LYS A 445 1.53 21.25 55.75
N ASP A 446 0.32 21.73 55.50
CA ASP A 446 -0.51 22.36 56.52
C ASP A 446 -0.76 21.41 57.71
N ILE A 447 -1.09 20.15 57.42
CA ILE A 447 -1.31 19.12 58.45
C ILE A 447 -0.03 18.85 59.25
N LEU A 448 1.13 18.77 58.60
CA LEU A 448 2.40 18.56 59.29
C LEU A 448 2.77 19.74 60.19
N THR A 449 2.50 20.97 59.76
CA THR A 449 2.69 22.17 60.59
C THR A 449 1.77 22.14 61.83
N GLU A 450 0.49 21.81 61.67
CA GLU A 450 -0.44 21.67 62.81
C GLU A 450 -0.06 20.53 63.75
N LEU A 451 0.45 19.43 63.19
CA LEU A 451 0.93 18.28 63.94
C LEU A 451 2.16 18.64 64.80
N ILE A 452 3.11 19.41 64.25
CA ILE A 452 4.27 19.93 65.00
C ILE A 452 3.79 20.78 66.19
N SER A 453 2.89 21.74 65.96
CA SER A 453 2.36 22.60 67.03
C SER A 453 1.64 21.78 68.12
N ALA A 454 0.88 20.75 67.73
CA ALA A 454 0.21 19.87 68.69
C ALA A 454 1.19 19.06 69.54
N VAL A 455 2.29 18.56 68.95
CA VAL A 455 3.34 17.86 69.69
C VAL A 455 4.05 18.80 70.66
N GLU A 456 4.37 20.03 70.23
CA GLU A 456 4.99 21.04 71.08
C GLU A 456 4.13 21.36 72.31
N GLU A 457 2.82 21.50 72.13
CA GLU A 457 1.88 21.78 73.21
C GLU A 457 1.77 20.62 74.20
N ILE A 458 1.65 19.38 73.70
CA ILE A 458 1.63 18.17 74.54
C ILE A 458 2.89 18.05 75.39
N LYS A 459 4.06 18.34 74.80
CA LYS A 459 5.35 18.32 75.52
C LYS A 459 5.47 19.45 76.53
N ARG A 460 5.01 20.66 76.18
CA ARG A 460 5.05 21.83 77.06
C ARG A 460 4.22 21.63 78.33
N PHE A 461 3.04 21.02 78.20
CA PHE A 461 2.12 20.77 79.33
C PHE A 461 2.22 19.35 79.91
N ASN A 462 3.16 18.53 79.40
CA ASN A 462 3.38 17.14 79.83
C ASN A 462 2.10 16.28 79.85
N LEU A 463 1.21 16.46 78.86
CA LEU A 463 -0.15 15.89 78.86
C LEU A 463 -0.19 14.35 78.82
N LEU A 464 0.90 13.70 78.41
CA LEU A 464 1.01 12.24 78.27
C LEU A 464 1.98 11.60 79.27
N GLY A 465 2.47 12.37 80.25
CA GLY A 465 3.44 11.92 81.25
C GLY A 465 4.89 11.88 80.76
N GLU A 466 5.82 11.80 81.71
CA GLU A 466 7.26 11.80 81.42
C GLU A 466 7.70 10.52 80.68
N GLY A 467 8.65 10.67 79.75
CA GLY A 467 9.32 9.54 79.07
C GLY A 467 8.70 9.06 77.76
N LYS A 468 7.59 9.65 77.30
CA LYS A 468 7.04 9.38 75.96
C LYS A 468 7.94 9.94 74.86
N LYS A 469 8.23 9.12 73.85
CA LYS A 469 9.05 9.54 72.70
C LYS A 469 8.20 10.32 71.70
N ASP A 470 8.81 11.30 71.03
CA ASP A 470 8.11 12.16 70.06
C ASP A 470 7.37 11.35 68.98
N GLY A 471 8.00 10.31 68.43
CA GLY A 471 7.37 9.43 67.45
C GLY A 471 6.11 8.70 67.95
N GLU A 472 6.02 8.38 69.24
CA GLU A 472 4.82 7.78 69.84
C GLU A 472 3.69 8.81 69.93
N ILE A 473 4.00 10.04 70.34
CA ILE A 473 3.06 11.16 70.40
C ILE A 473 2.51 11.47 69.00
N ILE A 474 3.41 11.55 68.01
CA ILE A 474 3.05 11.78 66.61
C ILE A 474 2.13 10.68 66.08
N LYS A 475 2.46 9.41 66.33
CA LYS A 475 1.62 8.28 65.92
C LYS A 475 0.19 8.40 66.48
N ILE A 476 0.07 8.66 67.78
CA ILE A 476 -1.23 8.81 68.45
C ILE A 476 -2.02 9.97 67.84
N LEU A 477 -1.37 11.12 67.59
CA LEU A 477 -2.02 12.28 66.98
C LEU A 477 -2.49 12.00 65.55
N ILE A 478 -1.70 11.29 64.74
CA ILE A 478 -2.10 10.88 63.38
C ILE A 478 -3.33 9.97 63.43
N GLU A 479 -3.34 8.98 64.32
CA GLU A 479 -4.43 8.00 64.42
C GLU A 479 -5.73 8.61 64.98
N ASN A 480 -5.65 9.63 65.83
CA ASN A 480 -6.82 10.17 66.54
C ASN A 480 -7.30 11.53 66.02
N LYS A 481 -6.39 12.47 65.74
CA LYS A 481 -6.70 13.85 65.36
C LYS A 481 -6.51 14.09 63.86
N PHE A 482 -5.41 13.62 63.29
CA PHE A 482 -5.02 13.89 61.89
C PHE A 482 -5.28 12.69 60.96
N LYS A 483 -6.44 12.05 61.08
CA LYS A 483 -6.80 10.82 60.34
C LYS A 483 -6.75 10.97 58.81
N SER A 484 -6.86 12.19 58.30
CA SER A 484 -6.77 12.50 56.87
C SER A 484 -5.36 12.38 56.32
N LEU A 485 -4.32 12.53 57.16
CA LEU A 485 -2.90 12.52 56.76
C LEU A 485 -2.56 11.27 55.96
N THR A 486 -2.91 10.09 56.47
CA THR A 486 -2.58 8.81 55.82
C THR A 486 -3.23 8.69 54.44
N LYS A 487 -4.49 9.13 54.30
CA LYS A 487 -5.21 9.13 53.00
C LYS A 487 -4.55 10.08 52.00
N ILE A 488 -4.10 11.24 52.46
CA ILE A 488 -3.39 12.24 51.64
C ILE A 488 -2.05 11.67 51.17
N CYS A 489 -1.26 11.10 52.08
CA CYS A 489 0.02 10.47 51.78
C CYS A 489 -0.11 9.35 50.72
N ILE A 490 -1.11 8.45 50.86
CA ILE A 490 -1.36 7.38 49.89
C ILE A 490 -1.69 7.97 48.51
N ALA A 491 -2.53 9.00 48.47
CA ALA A 491 -2.90 9.66 47.21
C ALA A 491 -1.72 10.39 46.55
N ILE A 492 -0.83 11.01 47.34
CA ILE A 492 0.40 11.64 46.84
C ILE A 492 1.31 10.59 46.22
N MET A 493 1.59 9.49 46.93
CA MET A 493 2.45 8.41 46.40
C MET A 493 1.90 7.83 45.09
N ALA A 494 0.59 7.57 45.03
CA ALA A 494 -0.05 7.03 43.83
C ALA A 494 0.04 8.01 42.64
N ASN A 495 -0.15 9.30 42.86
CA ASN A 495 -0.14 10.30 41.79
C ASN A 495 1.28 10.67 41.34
N ILE A 496 2.26 10.76 42.25
CA ILE A 496 3.66 11.01 41.88
C ILE A 496 4.18 9.87 41.00
N ASN A 497 3.87 8.61 41.35
CA ASN A 497 4.26 7.46 40.52
C ASN A 497 3.64 7.50 39.11
N ARG A 498 2.47 8.11 38.93
CA ARG A 498 1.86 8.30 37.61
C ARG A 498 2.49 9.43 36.79
N CYS A 499 3.19 10.36 37.44
CA CYS A 499 3.85 11.49 36.79
C CYS A 499 5.31 11.18 36.42
N ARG A 500 5.80 9.97 36.71
CA ARG A 500 7.20 9.59 36.51
C ARG A 500 7.33 8.46 35.50
N ASN A 501 8.39 8.54 34.71
CA ASN A 501 8.75 7.56 33.69
C ASN A 501 10.04 6.79 34.06
N ASP A 502 10.52 6.91 35.29
CA ASP A 502 11.76 6.29 35.75
C ASP A 502 11.51 5.32 36.91
N ASP A 503 12.32 4.27 37.01
CA ASP A 503 12.18 3.19 38.01
C ASP A 503 12.76 3.55 39.39
N LYS A 504 13.32 4.75 39.59
CA LYS A 504 13.91 5.14 40.88
C LYS A 504 12.83 5.63 41.83
N GLU A 505 12.87 5.18 43.08
CA GLU A 505 11.93 5.65 44.10
C GLU A 505 12.06 7.17 44.33
N ASP A 506 10.93 7.88 44.42
CA ASP A 506 10.90 9.29 44.80
C ASP A 506 11.34 9.47 46.24
N GLU A 507 12.22 10.44 46.47
CA GLU A 507 12.69 10.78 47.81
C GLU A 507 11.51 11.04 48.77
N LEU A 508 10.52 11.82 48.34
CA LEU A 508 9.34 12.11 49.16
C LEU A 508 8.50 10.85 49.42
N ILE A 509 8.36 9.95 48.43
CA ILE A 509 7.64 8.68 48.61
C ILE A 509 8.36 7.80 49.64
N GLY A 510 9.68 7.70 49.54
CA GLY A 510 10.52 6.95 50.49
C GLY A 510 10.36 7.48 51.92
N ILE A 511 10.36 8.81 52.09
CA ILE A 511 10.17 9.48 53.39
C ILE A 511 8.76 9.24 53.93
N ILE A 512 7.72 9.47 53.12
CA ILE A 512 6.32 9.25 53.50
C ILE A 512 6.14 7.81 54.03
N ARG A 513 6.67 6.82 53.32
CA ARG A 513 6.55 5.40 53.71
C ARG A 513 7.29 5.10 55.01
N LYS A 514 8.50 5.64 55.19
CA LYS A 514 9.35 5.38 56.37
C LYS A 514 8.91 6.13 57.63
N LYS A 515 8.28 7.31 57.49
CA LYS A 515 8.08 8.25 58.61
C LYS A 515 6.61 8.62 58.87
N LEU A 516 5.71 8.54 57.90
CA LEU A 516 4.34 9.08 58.05
C LEU A 516 3.22 8.03 57.99
N ILE A 517 3.50 6.80 57.55
CA ILE A 517 2.48 5.75 57.38
C ILE A 517 2.76 4.54 58.29
N GLY A 518 1.70 3.92 58.80
CA GLY A 518 1.77 2.68 59.57
C GLY A 518 2.56 2.86 60.86
N LEU A 519 3.58 2.03 61.06
CA LEU A 519 4.52 2.15 62.20
C LEU A 519 5.65 3.16 61.94
N GLY A 520 5.70 3.79 60.75
CA GLY A 520 6.71 4.77 60.37
C GLY A 520 6.92 5.89 61.40
N PRO A 521 5.84 6.54 61.91
CA PRO A 521 5.98 7.63 62.87
C PRO A 521 6.75 7.30 64.15
N VAL A 522 6.77 6.04 64.60
CA VAL A 522 7.52 5.61 65.80
C VAL A 522 9.03 5.79 65.61
N HIS A 523 9.52 5.83 64.37
CA HIS A 523 10.93 6.03 64.03
C HIS A 523 11.35 7.50 63.99
N ILE A 524 10.46 8.44 64.30
CA ILE A 524 10.78 9.85 64.47
C ILE A 524 11.37 10.03 65.87
N LYS A 525 12.66 10.41 65.96
CA LYS A 525 13.35 10.61 67.23
C LYS A 525 13.04 11.99 67.80
N ASN A 526 12.93 12.99 66.93
CA ASN A 526 12.60 14.37 67.29
C ASN A 526 11.50 14.90 66.37
N TYR A 527 10.47 15.54 66.92
CA TYR A 527 9.37 16.10 66.11
C TYR A 527 9.84 17.12 65.06
N ARG A 528 11.01 17.75 65.25
CA ARG A 528 11.61 18.67 64.28
C ARG A 528 12.02 18.01 62.96
N GLU A 529 12.19 16.68 62.93
CA GLU A 529 12.37 15.94 61.67
C GLU A 529 11.18 16.15 60.72
N LEU A 530 9.99 16.51 61.23
CA LEU A 530 8.85 16.88 60.39
C LEU A 530 9.09 18.18 59.60
N ASN A 531 9.94 19.09 60.07
CA ASN A 531 10.32 20.28 59.30
C ASN A 531 11.14 19.91 58.07
N GLU A 532 12.06 18.94 58.19
CA GLU A 532 12.84 18.45 57.04
C GLU A 532 11.91 17.84 55.96
N ILE A 533 10.83 17.17 56.38
CA ILE A 533 9.81 16.67 55.46
C ILE A 533 9.05 17.84 54.80
N ILE A 534 8.72 18.88 55.56
CA ILE A 534 8.07 20.09 55.04
C ILE A 534 8.97 20.77 53.99
N ASP A 535 10.27 20.90 54.24
CA ASP A 535 11.22 21.52 53.30
C ASP A 535 11.24 20.78 51.96
N ILE A 536 11.27 19.45 51.99
CA ILE A 536 11.22 18.60 50.77
C ILE A 536 9.87 18.73 50.06
N ILE A 537 8.77 18.84 50.82
CA ILE A 537 7.44 19.10 50.25
C ILE A 537 7.41 20.47 49.56
N GLU A 538 8.00 21.50 50.16
CA GLU A 538 8.06 22.85 49.60
C GLU A 538 8.89 22.91 48.32
N GLU A 539 10.04 22.24 48.29
CA GLU A 539 10.85 22.08 47.08
C GLU A 539 10.04 21.40 45.96
N LYS A 540 9.34 20.31 46.28
CA LYS A 540 8.50 19.59 45.30
C LYS A 540 7.33 20.45 44.80
N ILE A 541 6.69 21.22 45.69
CA ILE A 541 5.65 22.18 45.32
C ILE A 541 6.21 23.21 44.33
N GLN A 542 7.41 23.74 44.60
CA GLN A 542 8.05 24.73 43.74
C GLN A 542 8.38 24.15 42.36
N MET A 543 8.98 22.95 42.29
CA MET A 543 9.25 22.25 41.04
C MET A 543 7.97 22.00 40.22
N CYS A 544 6.87 21.61 40.88
CA CYS A 544 5.58 21.45 40.22
C CYS A 544 5.08 22.79 39.67
N LYS A 545 5.18 23.89 40.43
CA LYS A 545 4.73 25.23 40.00
C LYS A 545 5.47 25.74 38.77
N GLU A 546 6.79 25.52 38.72
CA GLU A 546 7.64 25.97 37.60
C GLU A 546 7.37 25.24 36.28
N THR A 547 6.80 24.04 36.34
CA THR A 547 6.54 23.17 35.18
C THR A 547 5.07 23.09 34.79
N LEU A 548 4.19 23.88 35.43
CA LEU A 548 2.79 23.99 35.06
C LEU A 548 2.63 24.90 33.84
N SER A 549 1.85 24.45 32.86
CA SER A 549 1.44 25.28 31.74
C SER A 549 0.38 26.31 32.16
N LEU A 550 0.01 27.19 31.22
CA LEU A 550 -1.06 28.15 31.43
C LEU A 550 -2.37 27.46 31.86
N PRO A 551 -3.18 28.10 32.72
CA PRO A 551 -4.49 27.57 33.12
C PRO A 551 -5.39 27.31 31.91
N VAL A 552 -6.06 26.16 31.92
CA VAL A 552 -6.90 25.70 30.80
C VAL A 552 -8.36 25.69 31.21
N ASN A 553 -9.19 26.42 30.46
CA ASN A 553 -10.61 26.52 30.76
C ASN A 553 -11.42 25.39 30.11
N VAL A 554 -12.49 24.97 30.79
CA VAL A 554 -13.44 23.97 30.30
C VAL A 554 -14.83 24.59 30.23
N ASN A 555 -15.42 24.58 29.03
CA ASN A 555 -16.77 25.07 28.76
C ASN A 555 -17.70 23.89 28.49
N ILE A 556 -18.76 23.76 29.27
CA ILE A 556 -19.73 22.66 29.15
C ILE A 556 -21.16 23.19 29.22
N SER A 557 -22.08 22.53 28.52
CA SER A 557 -23.51 22.87 28.59
C SER A 557 -24.21 22.17 29.76
N TYR A 558 -24.02 20.85 29.88
CA TYR A 558 -24.61 20.05 30.96
C TYR A 558 -23.74 18.82 31.24
N CYS A 559 -23.63 18.42 32.51
CA CYS A 559 -23.02 17.15 32.87
C CYS A 559 -23.84 16.34 33.89
N GLN A 560 -23.79 15.02 33.75
CA GLN A 560 -24.47 14.07 34.61
C GLN A 560 -23.60 12.86 34.93
N ASP A 561 -23.57 12.45 36.20
CA ASP A 561 -22.81 11.30 36.70
C ASP A 561 -21.34 11.33 36.21
N SER A 562 -20.80 12.53 36.01
CA SER A 562 -19.55 12.75 35.30
C SER A 562 -18.52 13.44 36.18
N LYS A 563 -17.25 13.33 35.78
CA LYS A 563 -16.15 14.07 36.42
C LYS A 563 -15.57 15.05 35.41
N VAL A 564 -15.59 16.33 35.76
CA VAL A 564 -15.02 17.40 34.94
C VAL A 564 -13.93 18.08 35.75
N GLN A 565 -12.74 18.19 35.16
CA GLN A 565 -11.59 18.77 35.81
C GLN A 565 -10.86 19.75 34.90
N SER A 566 -10.38 20.85 35.50
CA SER A 566 -9.73 21.94 34.81
C SER A 566 -8.59 22.51 35.65
N THR A 567 -7.46 22.85 35.02
CA THR A 567 -6.39 23.64 35.64
C THR A 567 -6.72 25.15 35.68
N GLY A 568 -7.70 25.60 34.90
CA GLY A 568 -8.27 26.95 34.91
C GLY A 568 -9.71 26.95 35.42
N ASP A 569 -10.55 27.78 34.80
CA ASP A 569 -11.97 27.92 35.15
C ASP A 569 -12.84 26.84 34.50
N ILE A 570 -13.95 26.49 35.15
CA ILE A 570 -15.03 25.71 34.54
C ILE A 570 -16.25 26.61 34.35
N TYR A 571 -16.71 26.73 33.11
CA TYR A 571 -17.93 27.44 32.75
C TYR A 571 -19.03 26.45 32.41
N VAL A 572 -20.09 26.45 33.20
CA VAL A 572 -21.34 25.75 32.92
C VAL A 572 -22.28 26.75 32.25
N THR A 573 -22.48 26.59 30.95
CA THR A 573 -23.16 27.55 30.07
C THR A 573 -24.59 27.14 29.71
N GLY A 574 -24.98 25.92 30.07
CA GLY A 574 -26.28 25.35 29.73
C GLY A 574 -27.12 25.04 30.95
N LYS A 575 -27.65 23.82 31.02
CA LYS A 575 -28.65 23.43 32.03
C LYS A 575 -28.07 23.28 33.43
N GLY A 576 -26.78 23.03 33.57
CA GLY A 576 -26.13 22.84 34.87
C GLY A 576 -25.46 21.49 35.04
N GLU A 577 -25.49 20.94 36.24
CA GLU A 577 -24.94 19.62 36.55
C GLU A 577 -25.91 18.78 37.38
N TYR A 578 -25.82 17.46 37.23
CA TYR A 578 -26.55 16.49 38.04
C TYR A 578 -25.63 15.39 38.56
N ILE A 579 -25.53 15.23 39.88
CA ILE A 579 -24.74 14.19 40.57
C ILE A 579 -23.32 14.08 39.97
N SER A 580 -22.70 15.22 39.67
CA SER A 580 -21.39 15.26 39.02
C SER A 580 -20.33 15.83 39.94
N LYS A 581 -19.06 15.59 39.59
CA LYS A 581 -17.92 16.14 40.30
C LYS A 581 -17.19 17.13 39.41
N LEU A 582 -17.25 18.40 39.75
CA LEU A 582 -16.56 19.47 39.06
C LEU A 582 -15.37 19.91 39.91
N ILE A 583 -14.17 19.97 39.32
CA ILE A 583 -12.93 20.33 40.03
C ILE A 583 -12.16 21.35 39.20
N SER A 584 -12.12 22.59 39.68
CA SER A 584 -11.35 23.67 39.08
C SER A 584 -10.22 24.11 40.01
N ASN A 585 -9.05 24.36 39.44
CA ASN A 585 -7.95 25.00 40.15
C ASN A 585 -8.02 26.54 40.16
N ASN A 586 -9.12 27.09 39.65
CA ASN A 586 -9.43 28.51 39.68
C ASN A 586 -10.89 28.69 40.14
N ASN A 587 -11.81 29.05 39.24
CA ASN A 587 -13.21 29.32 39.56
C ASN A 587 -14.20 28.40 38.82
N ILE A 588 -15.43 28.31 39.33
CA ILE A 588 -16.54 27.62 38.66
C ILE A 588 -17.74 28.56 38.52
N TYR A 589 -18.25 28.70 37.29
CA TYR A 589 -19.33 29.63 36.96
C TYR A 589 -20.49 28.95 36.26
N PHE A 590 -21.69 29.04 36.83
CA PHE A 590 -22.94 28.71 36.17
C PHE A 590 -23.51 30.01 35.59
N THR A 591 -23.38 30.16 34.27
CA THR A 591 -23.56 31.46 33.61
C THR A 591 -24.95 31.68 33.06
N LYS A 592 -25.68 30.61 32.71
CA LYS A 592 -27.05 30.69 32.20
C LYS A 592 -28.06 30.82 33.34
N ASP A 593 -28.96 31.77 33.27
CA ASP A 593 -30.05 31.90 34.25
C ASP A 593 -30.92 30.64 34.31
N GLY A 594 -31.28 30.24 35.54
CA GLY A 594 -31.96 28.97 35.82
C GLY A 594 -31.09 27.73 35.66
N SER A 595 -29.76 27.86 35.48
CA SER A 595 -28.86 26.71 35.49
C SER A 595 -28.80 26.07 36.88
N VAL A 596 -28.93 24.75 36.95
CA VAL A 596 -29.08 24.04 38.24
C VAL A 596 -27.84 23.22 38.56
N ALA A 597 -27.30 23.37 39.76
CA ALA A 597 -26.39 22.40 40.38
C ALA A 597 -27.20 21.52 41.33
N ARG A 598 -27.30 20.21 41.06
CA ARG A 598 -28.13 19.30 41.84
C ARG A 598 -27.41 17.98 42.08
N GLY A 599 -27.00 17.79 43.33
CA GLY A 599 -26.23 16.63 43.74
C GLY A 599 -24.73 16.87 43.62
N GLY A 600 -23.94 15.80 43.79
CA GLY A 600 -22.53 15.86 43.45
C GLY A 600 -21.68 16.76 44.35
N HIS A 601 -20.53 17.19 43.80
CA HIS A 601 -19.53 17.95 44.54
C HIS A 601 -18.77 18.89 43.60
N ILE A 602 -18.97 20.19 43.78
CA ILE A 602 -18.38 21.27 43.00
C ILE A 602 -17.25 21.88 43.82
N ILE A 603 -16.01 21.78 43.34
CA ILE A 603 -14.79 22.15 44.06
C ILE A 603 -14.03 23.19 43.24
N ALA A 604 -13.81 24.37 43.78
CA ALA A 604 -12.97 25.41 43.18
C ALA A 604 -11.87 25.87 44.14
N LYS A 605 -10.85 26.52 43.61
CA LYS A 605 -9.78 27.10 44.44
C LYS A 605 -10.19 28.45 45.04
N ASN A 606 -10.85 29.29 44.25
CA ASN A 606 -11.04 30.71 44.55
C ASN A 606 -12.52 31.10 44.65
N GLU A 607 -13.33 30.82 43.64
CA GLU A 607 -14.73 31.27 43.61
C GLU A 607 -15.67 30.24 42.97
N ILE A 608 -16.89 30.13 43.51
CA ILE A 608 -18.00 29.40 42.89
C ILE A 608 -19.18 30.37 42.74
N ARG A 609 -19.74 30.50 41.54
CA ARG A 609 -21.01 31.19 41.30
C ARG A 609 -22.02 30.23 40.71
N CYS A 610 -23.11 29.99 41.43
CA CYS A 610 -24.22 29.15 40.99
C CYS A 610 -25.51 29.97 40.84
N LYS A 611 -26.40 29.53 39.97
CA LYS A 611 -27.76 30.10 39.89
C LYS A 611 -28.67 29.39 40.88
N GLU A 612 -29.11 28.19 40.56
CA GLU A 612 -29.93 27.36 41.45
C GLU A 612 -29.12 26.18 42.00
N VAL A 613 -29.22 25.92 43.30
CA VAL A 613 -28.49 24.83 43.96
C VAL A 613 -29.44 23.95 44.78
N GLY A 614 -29.41 22.64 44.53
CA GLY A 614 -30.25 21.66 45.21
C GLY A 614 -31.64 21.51 44.59
N SER A 615 -32.61 21.11 45.42
CA SER A 615 -34.03 21.02 45.05
C SER A 615 -34.91 20.94 46.30
N GLU A 616 -36.21 21.16 46.15
CA GLU A 616 -37.20 20.97 47.22
C GLU A 616 -37.21 19.55 47.80
N ALA A 617 -36.76 18.55 47.04
CA ALA A 617 -36.60 17.19 47.51
C ALA A 617 -35.41 17.01 48.48
N GLY A 618 -34.63 18.06 48.75
CA GLY A 618 -33.51 18.04 49.69
C GLY A 618 -32.29 17.26 49.19
N VAL A 619 -32.05 17.27 47.87
CA VAL A 619 -30.86 16.62 47.26
C VAL A 619 -29.58 17.29 47.77
N ILE A 620 -28.75 16.51 48.47
CA ILE A 620 -27.49 16.98 49.04
C ILE A 620 -26.56 17.45 47.91
N THR A 621 -26.19 18.72 47.95
CA THR A 621 -25.33 19.36 46.95
C THR A 621 -24.20 20.10 47.66
N LYS A 622 -22.94 19.78 47.32
CA LYS A 622 -21.75 20.32 48.01
C LYS A 622 -21.02 21.33 47.14
N LEU A 623 -20.82 22.54 47.67
CA LEU A 623 -20.01 23.58 47.06
C LEU A 623 -18.78 23.81 47.96
N GLN A 624 -17.58 23.58 47.43
CA GLN A 624 -16.33 23.61 48.20
C GLN A 624 -15.31 24.58 47.60
N ILE A 625 -14.78 25.45 48.45
CA ILE A 625 -13.57 26.25 48.21
C ILE A 625 -12.40 25.65 49.00
N LEU A 626 -11.25 25.43 48.35
CA LEU A 626 -10.13 24.68 48.93
C LEU A 626 -9.48 25.34 50.16
N GLN A 627 -9.29 26.66 50.18
CA GLN A 627 -8.66 27.37 51.31
C GLN A 627 -9.42 28.63 51.70
N LYS A 628 -9.41 29.65 50.83
CA LYS A 628 -10.06 30.94 51.05
C LYS A 628 -10.69 31.38 49.75
N GLY A 629 -11.87 32.00 49.84
CA GLY A 629 -12.61 32.40 48.66
C GLY A 629 -14.08 32.61 48.96
N HIS A 630 -14.88 32.66 47.91
CA HIS A 630 -16.28 33.06 47.99
C HIS A 630 -17.18 32.09 47.22
N ILE A 631 -18.36 31.83 47.77
CA ILE A 631 -19.42 31.10 47.09
C ILE A 631 -20.63 32.03 46.99
N TYR A 632 -21.10 32.26 45.78
CA TYR A 632 -22.29 33.05 45.47
C TYR A 632 -23.36 32.15 44.87
N VAL A 633 -24.58 32.24 45.40
CA VAL A 633 -25.72 31.47 44.88
C VAL A 633 -26.96 32.33 44.80
N ASP A 634 -27.62 32.37 43.64
CA ASP A 634 -28.86 33.14 43.48
C ASP A 634 -29.99 32.52 44.31
N VAL A 635 -30.19 31.19 44.23
CA VAL A 635 -31.16 30.43 45.03
C VAL A 635 -30.55 29.08 45.44
N ALA A 636 -30.63 28.73 46.73
CA ALA A 636 -30.28 27.39 47.20
C ALA A 636 -31.37 26.79 48.07
N TYR A 637 -31.64 25.51 47.87
CA TYR A 637 -32.58 24.72 48.67
C TYR A 637 -31.90 24.08 49.87
N GLN A 638 -32.70 23.57 50.80
CA GLN A 638 -32.24 22.83 51.96
C GLN A 638 -31.31 21.66 51.58
N ASN A 639 -30.42 21.30 52.49
CA ASN A 639 -29.34 20.31 52.30
C ASN A 639 -28.24 20.73 51.31
N THR A 640 -28.22 22.00 50.90
CA THR A 640 -27.03 22.59 50.28
C THR A 640 -25.94 22.77 51.33
N ILE A 641 -24.74 22.31 51.04
CA ILE A 641 -23.59 22.34 51.94
C ILE A 641 -22.53 23.27 51.36
N PHE A 642 -22.18 24.31 52.10
CA PHE A 642 -21.09 25.22 51.77
C PHE A 642 -19.85 24.83 52.56
N ILE A 643 -18.73 24.64 51.86
CA ILE A 643 -17.46 24.21 52.46
C ILE A 643 -16.39 25.23 52.07
N ILE A 644 -15.67 25.78 53.03
CA ILE A 644 -14.52 26.66 52.77
C ILE A 644 -13.38 26.22 53.68
N GLY A 645 -12.31 25.70 53.06
CA GLY A 645 -11.25 25.01 53.78
C GLY A 645 -11.80 23.74 54.45
N ASP A 646 -11.69 23.68 55.77
CA ASP A 646 -12.21 22.56 56.60
C ASP A 646 -13.51 22.93 57.35
N ARG A 647 -14.10 24.10 57.06
CA ARG A 647 -15.35 24.56 57.66
C ARG A 647 -16.54 24.23 56.76
N GLU A 648 -17.62 23.78 57.37
CA GLU A 648 -18.86 23.37 56.69
C GLU A 648 -20.06 24.12 57.27
N TYR A 649 -20.97 24.55 56.41
CA TYR A 649 -22.27 25.11 56.77
C TYR A 649 -23.38 24.38 55.99
N LEU A 650 -24.34 23.80 56.71
CA LEU A 650 -25.53 23.16 56.15
C LEU A 650 -26.67 24.17 56.05
N LEU A 651 -27.23 24.34 54.85
CA LEU A 651 -28.41 25.15 54.64
C LEU A 651 -29.68 24.37 55.03
N GLU A 652 -30.35 24.79 56.10
CA GLU A 652 -31.57 24.13 56.59
C GLU A 652 -32.84 24.60 55.87
N THR A 653 -32.89 25.87 55.45
CA THR A 653 -34.07 26.49 54.82
C THR A 653 -33.73 27.06 53.45
N PRO A 654 -34.64 26.91 52.46
CA PRO A 654 -34.48 27.55 51.15
C PRO A 654 -34.20 29.04 51.31
N SER A 655 -33.19 29.53 50.59
CA SER A 655 -32.70 30.90 50.71
C SER A 655 -32.25 31.44 49.34
N LYS A 656 -32.16 32.77 49.22
CA LYS A 656 -31.75 33.49 48.01
C LYS A 656 -30.67 34.54 48.30
N ALA A 657 -29.97 34.95 47.23
CA ALA A 657 -28.84 35.88 47.22
C ALA A 657 -27.84 35.54 48.34
N ILE A 658 -27.34 34.30 48.26
CA ILE A 658 -26.46 33.72 49.27
C ILE A 658 -25.01 34.10 48.96
N HIS A 659 -24.29 34.54 49.98
CA HIS A 659 -22.84 34.73 49.96
C HIS A 659 -22.20 34.00 51.14
N ALA A 660 -21.42 32.96 50.84
CA ALA A 660 -20.65 32.23 51.84
C ALA A 660 -19.15 32.54 51.72
N TYR A 661 -18.51 32.87 52.84
CA TYR A 661 -17.09 33.23 52.92
C TYR A 661 -16.52 32.99 54.34
N LEU A 662 -15.19 33.03 54.49
CA LEU A 662 -14.56 33.04 55.81
C LEU A 662 -14.41 34.47 56.31
N ASP A 663 -14.90 34.75 57.52
CA ASP A 663 -14.77 36.06 58.15
C ASP A 663 -13.33 36.33 58.64
N LYS A 664 -13.11 37.49 59.27
CA LYS A 664 -11.79 37.86 59.82
C LYS A 664 -11.30 36.91 60.93
N LYS A 665 -12.18 36.13 61.54
CA LYS A 665 -11.87 35.14 62.58
C LYS A 665 -11.64 33.73 62.01
N GLY A 666 -11.86 33.53 60.71
CA GLY A 666 -11.75 32.23 60.07
C GLY A 666 -12.97 31.32 60.29
N GLU A 667 -14.11 31.90 60.68
CA GLU A 667 -15.40 31.21 60.76
C GLU A 667 -16.15 31.35 59.44
N ILE A 668 -16.89 30.30 59.06
CA ILE A 668 -17.74 30.36 57.86
C ILE A 668 -18.97 31.22 58.16
N THR A 669 -19.13 32.29 57.38
CA THR A 669 -20.27 33.19 57.42
C THR A 669 -21.09 32.98 56.16
N VAL A 670 -22.42 32.92 56.30
CA VAL A 670 -23.37 32.76 55.19
C VAL A 670 -24.42 33.86 55.28
N GLU A 671 -24.27 34.89 54.46
CA GLU A 671 -25.26 35.94 54.28
C GLU A 671 -26.34 35.46 53.29
N LYS A 672 -27.63 35.62 53.63
CA LYS A 672 -28.73 35.11 52.82
C LYS A 672 -30.07 35.78 53.17
N PHE A 673 -31.01 35.75 52.23
CA PHE A 673 -32.43 36.06 52.48
C PHE A 673 -33.27 34.78 52.40
N LEU A 674 -34.37 34.71 53.15
CA LEU A 674 -35.33 33.62 52.98
C LEU A 674 -35.96 33.70 51.58
N LEU A 675 -36.14 32.54 50.94
CA LEU A 675 -36.62 32.43 49.57
C LEU A 675 -38.02 33.02 49.42
#